data_AF-A0AAV9QAQ1-F1
#
_entry.id   AF-A0AAV9QAQ1-F1
#
_cell.length_a   1.000
_cell.length_b   1.000
_cell.length_c   1.000
_cell.angle_alpha   90.00
_cell.angle_beta   90.00
_cell.angle_gamma   90.00
#
_symmetry.space_group_name_H-M   'P 1'
#
loop_
_entity.id
_entity.type
_entity.pdbx_description
1 polymer ?
#
loop_
_entity_poly.entity_id
_entity_poly.type
_entity_poly.pdbx_seq_one_letter_code
_entity_poly.pdbx_strand_id
1 'polypeptide(L)'
;MPVLNPFLRALFQSSVLGHALSSQHYVILVPTTESLLYGQDRETNKRYADQVEDEDFLGSHILRITPPAAGKDGNVRDNRGKAKNYSTVNGRSVILKENIVYTNKGFKQLTQASLLTDLLYYSPGIEMQQWLVYYINKPLTGMFEALPIKPAIIGENRLAAPPSSASSSEPTPKKKDIKSFNELLNSFPMIARQMQHGLERLFNEFGKELGKPLPPPPSRSSTTNSLDGTTENGSIKSNGSLKLPFNSAAYFEDEEDLMRRALETAVTAAIDLFQGVDKQQLSYLGATTDLTGPDVERLIERYVAEYVHDQLLFPRLCAFYKASDQELDRRIRQMDCLDVSQVGISIEDGRNGKRNLIARINRGVAVFRRMGVATSPQEMLDVLLETQRVVSGQGTTDEEKRAASMTINADVLVSLLLLVVIRSSVRHLQARLSYMQRFIYIDDVESGEIGYSLSTLEAVLTYLARDAGGLRRASKQNQLLWNAVKDGKVDDVKSIFEESAVIADDFVDEPAEIEIPLSRKTTQSAASTPRDSLSRTNSSEGGLSHVFPFQAVERRLSIPRQKKKVKMAARSMSISSAFSLSSRAATIETSLSGLEGDTSVQSLAQTQDGVGNSVLMMAVEGQKPQSLRYLLRLSEHYGTDDVLGDVTQEGATLLSAAVQLANRELVDIILDFAEQNTNETRFREYLAVKDTRGRSVAHYIFNTPDLIKRLANVLPWRQKDKIGHTPLFAVCRTYDHPDYNSMVSEALIAAKQAQGDDGPLRIEDHTDDKGNSLLHIVNDALIMQRILQYCDVDLNAMNDRKFTPLMLASKYGRVDMVRIFIGDPRIDLHLREGRGLTAVELAKDDEVRNRIDDLTLFSPANTTDKTGRITAIVRSFFVEDGSTRYILKSGAPNPAVSSTTFTITTSRRALQDFENLAKWLSMDYPASYMPKIQTSNFRSPFQLHSRPSRAVLHDAQTHLDRFLKILMNHPTFSTHEMLWEFFLVPDMLQEQMAERARLKAEVVQEKIADDYEPLTTRADMLAVDNTISHSREMVRRVNNSTRAVIRRGHMYVQAQADFAESLSLCAVAFATMGAPASTLPKAHVDTFLRFAALTHMETASNPLAGYVLSMTSFHSTIAAVQGALMRPSQLIAQIQSLQRGVEKNRNNLANGVVPRKGVLNAINFPSSEESRAKARKDTEGKILQGESEVDRLGRELRYTQEVVVSELAGWTTWREEWGKEEVKRLARGMVVRERERLKGMERAFRALREG
;
A
#
# COMPACT_ATOMS: atom_id res chain seq x y z
N MET A 1 -15.36 -26.66 -28.11
CA MET A 1 -16.29 -25.81 -27.37
C MET A 1 -16.45 -24.49 -28.10
N PRO A 2 -17.57 -23.76 -27.99
CA PRO A 2 -17.64 -22.38 -28.45
C PRO A 2 -16.68 -21.49 -27.65
N VAL A 3 -16.19 -20.41 -28.26
CA VAL A 3 -15.33 -19.42 -27.61
C VAL A 3 -16.09 -18.73 -26.48
N LEU A 4 -15.48 -18.60 -25.30
CA LEU A 4 -16.13 -18.02 -24.12
C LEU A 4 -16.60 -16.59 -24.38
N ASN A 5 -15.69 -15.71 -24.80
CA ASN A 5 -15.99 -14.30 -25.06
C ASN A 5 -17.05 -14.16 -26.18
N PRO A 6 -18.23 -13.56 -25.92
CA PRO A 6 -19.30 -13.44 -26.91
C PRO A 6 -18.87 -12.69 -28.18
N PHE A 7 -18.07 -11.62 -28.03
CA PHE A 7 -17.64 -10.78 -29.15
C PHE A 7 -16.76 -11.55 -30.14
N LEU A 8 -15.74 -12.27 -29.64
CA LEU A 8 -14.92 -13.13 -30.48
C LEU A 8 -15.74 -14.23 -31.16
N ARG A 9 -16.71 -14.81 -30.44
CA ARG A 9 -17.59 -15.85 -30.98
C ARG A 9 -18.43 -15.35 -32.16
N ALA A 10 -19.10 -14.21 -32.01
CA ALA A 10 -19.93 -13.62 -33.07
C ALA A 10 -19.07 -13.09 -34.24
N LEU A 11 -17.94 -12.44 -33.96
CA LEU A 11 -17.06 -11.88 -34.99
C LEU A 11 -16.53 -12.92 -35.99
N PHE A 12 -16.15 -14.11 -35.51
CA PHE A 12 -15.68 -15.19 -36.38
C PHE A 12 -16.81 -16.06 -36.96
N GLN A 13 -18.07 -15.67 -36.75
CA GLN A 13 -19.27 -16.24 -37.37
C GLN A 13 -19.99 -15.26 -38.32
N SER A 14 -19.74 -13.96 -38.21
CA SER A 14 -20.40 -12.91 -39.01
C SER A 14 -19.73 -12.63 -40.37
N SER A 15 -20.42 -11.86 -41.22
CA SER A 15 -19.92 -11.52 -42.56
C SER A 15 -18.95 -10.33 -42.58
N VAL A 16 -18.81 -9.62 -41.45
CA VAL A 16 -18.00 -8.39 -41.29
C VAL A 16 -16.54 -8.60 -41.71
N LEU A 17 -15.96 -9.77 -41.45
CA LEU A 17 -14.59 -10.11 -41.86
C LEU A 17 -14.50 -10.69 -43.29
N GLY A 18 -15.62 -11.08 -43.91
CA GLY A 18 -15.65 -11.70 -45.24
C GLY A 18 -15.21 -10.78 -46.39
N HIS A 19 -15.28 -9.46 -46.18
CA HIS A 19 -14.83 -8.43 -47.12
C HIS A 19 -13.49 -7.77 -46.71
N ALA A 20 -12.82 -8.30 -45.68
CA ALA A 20 -11.61 -7.70 -45.14
C ALA A 20 -10.37 -7.95 -46.04
N LEU A 21 -9.44 -6.99 -46.02
CA LEU A 21 -8.07 -7.18 -46.52
C LEU A 21 -7.33 -8.24 -45.66
N SER A 22 -6.05 -8.53 -45.98
CA SER A 22 -5.19 -9.37 -45.12
C SER A 22 -5.33 -9.00 -43.64
N SER A 23 -5.48 -10.00 -42.77
CA SER A 23 -5.66 -9.84 -41.32
C SER A 23 -4.59 -8.96 -40.66
N GLN A 24 -3.40 -8.86 -41.28
CA GLN A 24 -2.33 -7.95 -40.90
C GLN A 24 -2.72 -6.47 -40.93
N HIS A 25 -3.72 -6.06 -41.72
CA HIS A 25 -4.21 -4.68 -41.79
C HIS A 25 -5.25 -4.33 -40.72
N TYR A 26 -5.56 -5.25 -39.80
CA TYR A 26 -6.58 -5.04 -38.77
C TYR A 26 -6.05 -5.30 -37.36
N VAL A 27 -6.60 -4.57 -36.41
CA VAL A 27 -6.44 -4.76 -34.97
C VAL A 27 -7.83 -4.79 -34.34
N ILE A 28 -8.11 -5.80 -33.54
CA ILE A 28 -9.43 -6.01 -32.92
C ILE A 28 -9.38 -5.49 -31.48
N LEU A 29 -10.31 -4.61 -31.11
CA LEU A 29 -10.50 -4.11 -29.75
C LEU A 29 -11.64 -4.90 -29.10
N VAL A 30 -11.30 -5.89 -28.27
CA VAL A 30 -12.27 -6.84 -27.70
C VAL A 30 -12.69 -6.38 -26.30
N PRO A 31 -13.97 -6.06 -26.05
CA PRO A 31 -14.43 -5.84 -24.69
C PRO A 31 -14.23 -7.10 -23.82
N THR A 32 -13.76 -6.92 -22.59
CA THR A 32 -13.59 -8.05 -21.64
C THR A 32 -14.87 -8.87 -21.51
N THR A 33 -14.75 -10.19 -21.32
CA THR A 33 -15.91 -11.07 -21.19
C THR A 33 -16.81 -10.66 -20.02
N GLU A 34 -16.20 -10.22 -18.91
CA GLU A 34 -16.89 -9.61 -17.76
C GLU A 34 -17.76 -8.41 -18.18
N SER A 35 -17.20 -7.45 -18.93
CA SER A 35 -17.94 -6.26 -19.39
C SER A 35 -19.09 -6.56 -20.36
N LEU A 36 -19.04 -7.69 -21.09
CA LEU A 36 -20.12 -8.10 -21.99
C LEU A 36 -21.24 -8.86 -21.25
N LEU A 37 -20.89 -9.71 -20.28
CA LEU A 37 -21.84 -10.52 -19.53
C LEU A 37 -22.54 -9.74 -18.41
N TYR A 38 -21.82 -8.85 -17.74
CA TYR A 38 -22.30 -8.03 -16.61
C TYR A 38 -22.45 -6.55 -16.99
N GLY A 39 -22.50 -6.22 -18.28
CA GLY A 39 -22.78 -4.87 -18.77
C GLY A 39 -24.13 -4.79 -19.48
N GLN A 40 -24.84 -3.68 -19.26
CA GLN A 40 -25.96 -3.26 -20.11
C GLN A 40 -25.70 -1.89 -20.71
N ASP A 41 -26.34 -1.63 -21.83
CA ASP A 41 -26.40 -0.30 -22.44
C ASP A 41 -27.58 0.48 -21.86
N ARG A 42 -27.27 1.57 -21.15
CA ARG A 42 -28.26 2.41 -20.45
C ARG A 42 -29.30 3.05 -21.37
N GLU A 43 -29.01 3.24 -22.66
CA GLU A 43 -29.99 3.78 -23.62
C GLU A 43 -31.04 2.74 -24.01
N THR A 44 -30.62 1.50 -24.29
CA THR A 44 -31.51 0.45 -24.81
C THR A 44 -32.01 -0.54 -23.76
N ASN A 45 -31.43 -0.53 -22.55
CA ASN A 45 -31.61 -1.53 -21.49
C ASN A 45 -31.37 -2.99 -21.94
N LYS A 46 -30.60 -3.18 -23.03
CA LYS A 46 -30.15 -4.50 -23.51
C LYS A 46 -28.79 -4.84 -22.92
N ARG A 47 -28.54 -6.12 -22.67
CA ARG A 47 -27.20 -6.59 -22.28
C ARG A 47 -26.26 -6.53 -23.48
N TYR A 48 -24.99 -6.21 -23.23
CA TYR A 48 -24.00 -6.17 -24.30
C TYR A 48 -23.75 -7.54 -24.94
N ALA A 49 -23.87 -8.63 -24.17
CA ALA A 49 -23.82 -9.99 -24.70
C ALA A 49 -24.83 -10.26 -25.83
N ASP A 50 -26.00 -9.60 -25.80
CA ASP A 50 -27.06 -9.76 -26.81
C ASP A 50 -26.89 -8.76 -27.97
N GLN A 51 -26.29 -7.58 -27.72
CA GLN A 51 -25.99 -6.58 -28.77
C GLN A 51 -24.84 -7.01 -29.70
N VAL A 52 -24.00 -7.93 -29.26
CA VAL A 52 -22.79 -8.40 -29.97
C VAL A 52 -23.09 -9.08 -31.32
N GLU A 53 -24.33 -9.53 -31.55
CA GLU A 53 -24.75 -10.11 -32.83
C GLU A 53 -24.94 -9.06 -33.95
N ASP A 54 -24.98 -7.75 -33.61
CA ASP A 54 -25.09 -6.66 -34.58
C ASP A 54 -23.77 -6.39 -35.33
N GLU A 55 -23.80 -6.44 -36.66
CA GLU A 55 -22.62 -6.17 -37.50
C GLU A 55 -22.08 -4.73 -37.35
N ASP A 56 -22.91 -3.73 -36.99
CA ASP A 56 -22.43 -2.38 -36.70
C ASP A 56 -21.68 -2.31 -35.34
N PHE A 57 -22.13 -3.10 -34.36
CA PHE A 57 -21.41 -3.25 -33.09
C PHE A 57 -20.04 -3.88 -33.35
N LEU A 58 -20.00 -4.99 -34.10
CA LEU A 58 -18.75 -5.67 -34.45
C LEU A 58 -17.80 -4.77 -35.25
N GLY A 59 -18.29 -4.11 -36.30
CA GLY A 59 -17.49 -3.23 -37.17
C GLY A 59 -16.89 -2.01 -36.45
N SER A 60 -17.55 -1.53 -35.40
CA SER A 60 -17.07 -0.40 -34.56
C SER A 60 -15.85 -0.72 -33.69
N HIS A 61 -15.60 -2.01 -33.45
CA HIS A 61 -14.55 -2.50 -32.57
C HIS A 61 -13.30 -3.00 -33.32
N ILE A 62 -13.29 -2.93 -34.66
CA ILE A 62 -12.18 -3.38 -35.50
C ILE A 62 -11.52 -2.16 -36.14
N LEU A 63 -10.26 -1.90 -35.79
CA LEU A 63 -9.47 -0.82 -36.36
C LEU A 63 -8.81 -1.27 -37.68
N ARG A 64 -8.89 -0.43 -38.70
CA ARG A 64 -8.15 -0.54 -39.96
C ARG A 64 -6.82 0.20 -39.85
N ILE A 65 -5.73 -0.54 -39.98
CA ILE A 65 -4.36 -0.03 -39.97
C ILE A 65 -3.92 0.22 -41.42
N THR A 66 -3.94 1.48 -41.84
CA THR A 66 -3.31 1.89 -43.10
C THR A 66 -1.79 1.71 -42.97
N PRO A 67 -1.11 1.04 -43.91
CA PRO A 67 0.36 0.99 -43.90
C PRO A 67 0.94 2.41 -44.00
N PRO A 68 2.04 2.72 -43.30
CA PRO A 68 2.63 4.05 -43.32
C PRO A 68 3.07 4.41 -44.74
N ALA A 69 2.66 5.60 -45.21
CA ALA A 69 3.13 6.13 -46.48
C ALA A 69 4.62 6.50 -46.35
N ALA A 70 5.46 5.96 -47.24
CA ALA A 70 6.89 6.20 -47.22
C ALA A 70 7.20 7.71 -47.31
N GLY A 71 7.94 8.24 -46.33
CA GLY A 71 8.48 9.61 -46.36
C GLY A 71 7.95 10.60 -45.30
N LYS A 72 7.00 10.22 -44.44
CA LYS A 72 6.55 11.07 -43.31
C LYS A 72 6.25 10.29 -42.02
N ASP A 73 7.26 10.05 -41.20
CA ASP A 73 7.07 9.98 -39.75
C ASP A 73 8.34 10.45 -39.03
N GLY A 74 8.16 11.31 -38.03
CA GLY A 74 9.24 11.76 -37.15
C GLY A 74 9.50 10.76 -36.02
N ASN A 75 10.52 11.06 -35.21
CA ASN A 75 11.04 10.17 -34.16
C ASN A 75 9.92 9.60 -33.25
N VAL A 76 9.85 8.27 -33.08
CA VAL A 76 8.69 7.59 -32.46
C VAL A 76 8.45 8.04 -31.00
N ARG A 77 9.51 8.48 -30.31
CA ARG A 77 9.46 9.12 -28.99
C ARG A 77 8.55 10.35 -28.94
N ASP A 78 8.59 11.21 -29.96
CA ASP A 78 7.74 12.42 -30.03
C ASP A 78 6.27 12.08 -30.31
N ASN A 79 5.99 10.88 -30.82
CA ASN A 79 4.65 10.46 -31.21
C ASN A 79 3.95 9.56 -30.18
N ARG A 80 4.68 8.96 -29.21
CA ARG A 80 4.08 8.09 -28.18
C ARG A 80 3.03 8.77 -27.29
N GLY A 81 3.23 10.04 -26.96
CA GLY A 81 2.28 10.87 -26.19
C GLY A 81 1.26 11.64 -27.05
N LYS A 82 1.43 11.65 -28.38
CA LYS A 82 0.51 12.34 -29.30
C LYS A 82 -0.66 11.42 -29.64
N ALA A 83 -1.85 12.02 -29.64
CA ALA A 83 -3.08 11.33 -30.02
C ALA A 83 -3.06 10.99 -31.52
N LYS A 84 -3.20 9.71 -31.89
CA LYS A 84 -3.25 9.24 -33.29
C LYS A 84 -4.66 8.75 -33.61
N ASN A 85 -5.20 9.22 -34.74
CA ASN A 85 -6.54 8.85 -35.22
C ASN A 85 -6.45 7.57 -36.07
N TYR A 86 -7.34 6.62 -35.80
CA TYR A 86 -7.56 5.40 -36.56
C TYR A 86 -9.00 5.38 -37.07
N SER A 87 -9.24 4.66 -38.17
CA SER A 87 -10.59 4.42 -38.70
C SER A 87 -11.01 2.98 -38.42
N THR A 88 -12.26 2.77 -38.07
CA THR A 88 -12.85 1.44 -37.89
C THR A 88 -13.30 0.83 -39.23
N VAL A 89 -13.69 -0.44 -39.25
CA VAL A 89 -14.22 -1.12 -40.44
C VAL A 89 -15.49 -0.45 -40.97
N ASN A 90 -16.39 0.01 -40.09
CA ASN A 90 -17.59 0.79 -40.46
C ASN A 90 -17.32 2.30 -40.67
N GLY A 91 -16.06 2.72 -40.79
CA GLY A 91 -15.68 4.10 -41.15
C GLY A 91 -15.77 5.14 -40.02
N ARG A 92 -16.08 4.73 -38.78
CA ARG A 92 -16.05 5.61 -37.61
C ARG A 92 -14.59 5.93 -37.22
N SER A 93 -14.37 7.08 -36.59
CA SER A 93 -13.04 7.51 -36.14
C SER A 93 -12.85 7.22 -34.65
N VAL A 94 -11.68 6.72 -34.29
CA VAL A 94 -11.23 6.43 -32.93
C VAL A 94 -9.88 7.11 -32.71
N ILE A 95 -9.76 7.90 -31.64
CA ILE A 95 -8.50 8.53 -31.23
C ILE A 95 -7.84 7.64 -30.18
N LEU A 96 -6.55 7.35 -30.33
CA LEU A 96 -5.80 6.60 -29.33
C LEU A 96 -4.66 7.47 -28.78
N LYS A 97 -4.64 7.63 -27.46
CA LYS A 97 -3.63 8.40 -26.72
C LYS A 97 -3.19 7.58 -25.52
N GLU A 98 -1.87 7.36 -25.38
CA GLU A 98 -1.30 6.51 -24.33
C GLU A 98 -1.98 5.13 -24.30
N ASN A 99 -2.64 4.77 -23.19
CA ASN A 99 -3.39 3.52 -23.02
C ASN A 99 -4.92 3.69 -23.16
N ILE A 100 -5.41 4.87 -23.56
CA ILE A 100 -6.85 5.18 -23.64
C ILE A 100 -7.29 5.34 -25.10
N VAL A 101 -8.41 4.67 -25.40
CA VAL A 101 -9.15 4.69 -26.65
C VAL A 101 -10.34 5.64 -26.47
N TYR A 102 -10.42 6.69 -27.27
CA TYR A 102 -11.54 7.63 -27.29
C TYR A 102 -12.32 7.48 -28.60
N THR A 103 -13.63 7.31 -28.54
CA THR A 103 -14.44 7.37 -29.76
C THR A 103 -14.56 8.83 -30.25
N ASN A 104 -14.81 9.00 -31.54
CA ASN A 104 -14.87 10.31 -32.19
C ASN A 104 -15.96 10.29 -33.30
N LYS A 105 -15.77 11.06 -34.38
CA LYS A 105 -16.70 11.17 -35.52
C LYS A 105 -17.27 9.81 -35.96
N GLY A 106 -18.59 9.73 -36.06
CA GLY A 106 -19.32 8.55 -36.52
C GLY A 106 -19.90 7.69 -35.39
N PHE A 107 -19.49 7.87 -34.14
CA PHE A 107 -20.18 7.28 -32.98
C PHE A 107 -21.32 8.19 -32.53
N LYS A 108 -22.45 7.61 -32.10
CA LYS A 108 -23.61 8.35 -31.55
C LYS A 108 -23.28 9.11 -30.26
N GLN A 109 -22.34 8.57 -29.48
CA GLN A 109 -21.87 9.12 -28.22
C GLN A 109 -20.34 8.98 -28.10
N LEU A 110 -19.73 9.88 -27.34
CA LEU A 110 -18.29 9.86 -27.07
C LEU A 110 -18.00 9.06 -25.79
N THR A 111 -17.40 7.89 -25.96
CA THR A 111 -16.97 6.99 -24.89
C THR A 111 -15.44 6.96 -24.82
N GLN A 112 -14.91 6.58 -23.66
CA GLN A 112 -13.49 6.30 -23.47
C GLN A 112 -13.30 4.93 -22.82
N ALA A 113 -12.38 4.12 -23.35
CA ALA A 113 -12.05 2.78 -22.85
C ALA A 113 -10.53 2.63 -22.70
N SER A 114 -10.06 1.88 -21.71
CA SER A 114 -8.63 1.61 -21.51
C SER A 114 -8.22 0.29 -22.14
N LEU A 115 -7.09 0.27 -22.84
CA LEU A 115 -6.41 -0.96 -23.28
C LEU A 115 -5.88 -1.71 -22.04
N LEU A 116 -6.11 -3.03 -21.97
CA LEU A 116 -5.73 -3.87 -20.83
C LEU A 116 -4.54 -4.79 -21.16
N THR A 117 -4.74 -5.79 -22.03
CA THR A 117 -3.75 -6.80 -22.42
C THR A 117 -3.79 -7.05 -23.92
N ASP A 118 -2.68 -7.52 -24.48
CA ASP A 118 -2.52 -7.82 -25.90
C ASP A 118 -2.29 -9.32 -26.13
N LEU A 119 -2.97 -9.89 -27.14
CA LEU A 119 -2.95 -11.33 -27.46
C LEU A 119 -2.93 -11.55 -28.97
N LEU A 120 -2.28 -12.62 -29.42
CA LEU A 120 -2.42 -13.15 -30.77
C LEU A 120 -3.47 -14.26 -30.78
N TYR A 121 -4.62 -13.96 -31.38
CA TYR A 121 -5.75 -14.88 -31.49
C TYR A 121 -5.70 -15.60 -32.85
N TYR A 122 -5.93 -16.91 -32.85
CA TYR A 122 -5.93 -17.74 -34.06
C TYR A 122 -7.36 -18.14 -34.41
N SER A 123 -7.81 -17.83 -35.63
CA SER A 123 -9.18 -18.16 -36.04
C SER A 123 -9.42 -19.68 -36.08
N PRO A 124 -10.60 -20.17 -35.65
CA PRO A 124 -10.94 -21.60 -35.64
C PRO A 124 -11.26 -22.18 -37.04
N GLY A 125 -10.99 -21.43 -38.11
CA GLY A 125 -11.34 -21.78 -39.48
C GLY A 125 -10.36 -22.73 -40.20
N ILE A 126 -10.63 -23.01 -41.47
CA ILE A 126 -9.77 -23.85 -42.34
C ILE A 126 -8.46 -23.11 -42.69
N GLU A 127 -8.57 -21.80 -42.87
CA GLU A 127 -7.46 -20.85 -42.93
C GLU A 127 -7.29 -20.23 -41.54
N MET A 128 -6.34 -20.76 -40.77
CA MET A 128 -5.97 -20.17 -39.48
C MET A 128 -5.25 -18.85 -39.72
N GLN A 129 -5.97 -17.75 -39.56
CA GLN A 129 -5.41 -16.41 -39.65
C GLN A 129 -5.08 -15.89 -38.25
N GLN A 130 -3.96 -15.19 -38.14
CA GLN A 130 -3.44 -14.63 -36.88
C GLN A 130 -3.92 -13.18 -36.71
N TRP A 131 -4.78 -12.95 -35.72
CA TRP A 131 -5.38 -11.65 -35.43
C TRP A 131 -4.75 -11.04 -34.17
N LEU A 132 -4.41 -9.75 -34.23
CA LEU A 132 -3.98 -9.02 -33.05
C LEU A 132 -5.20 -8.48 -32.29
N VAL A 133 -5.38 -8.97 -31.08
CA VAL A 133 -6.43 -8.59 -30.15
C VAL A 133 -5.84 -7.73 -29.04
N TYR A 134 -6.47 -6.59 -28.77
CA TYR A 134 -6.30 -5.87 -27.51
C TYR A 134 -7.61 -5.94 -26.73
N TYR A 135 -7.54 -6.36 -25.46
CA TYR A 135 -8.69 -6.28 -24.58
C TYR A 135 -8.92 -4.83 -24.13
N ILE A 136 -10.17 -4.40 -24.14
CA ILE A 136 -10.61 -3.10 -23.60
C ILE A 136 -11.57 -3.32 -22.43
N ASN A 137 -11.52 -2.42 -21.44
CA ASN A 137 -12.27 -2.57 -20.19
C ASN A 137 -13.80 -2.48 -20.35
N LYS A 138 -14.31 -1.88 -21.43
CA LYS A 138 -15.74 -1.80 -21.75
C LYS A 138 -15.97 -1.53 -23.25
N PRO A 139 -17.18 -1.78 -23.79
CA PRO A 139 -17.53 -1.49 -25.17
C PRO A 139 -17.34 -0.02 -25.57
N LEU A 140 -17.12 0.21 -26.87
CA LEU A 140 -17.01 1.54 -27.47
C LEU A 140 -18.37 2.16 -27.83
N THR A 141 -19.41 1.34 -27.97
CA THR A 141 -20.77 1.74 -28.37
C THR A 141 -21.77 1.64 -27.21
N GLY A 142 -22.74 2.57 -27.17
CA GLY A 142 -23.74 2.67 -26.09
C GLY A 142 -23.20 3.27 -24.78
N MET A 143 -24.09 3.46 -23.80
CA MET A 143 -23.72 3.91 -22.47
C MET A 143 -23.48 2.72 -21.54
N PHE A 144 -22.21 2.36 -21.33
CA PHE A 144 -21.86 1.25 -20.45
C PHE A 144 -22.30 1.49 -19.00
N GLU A 145 -23.26 0.67 -18.55
CA GLU A 145 -23.67 0.54 -17.16
C GLU A 145 -23.32 -0.87 -16.67
N ALA A 146 -22.51 -0.95 -15.61
CA ALA A 146 -22.17 -2.22 -14.98
C ALA A 146 -23.37 -2.71 -14.16
N LEU A 147 -23.85 -3.91 -14.45
CA LEU A 147 -24.82 -4.64 -13.65
C LEU A 147 -24.06 -5.45 -12.59
N PRO A 148 -23.96 -5.00 -11.33
CA PRO A 148 -23.36 -5.80 -10.28
C PRO A 148 -24.14 -7.11 -10.12
N ILE A 149 -23.41 -8.21 -9.96
CA ILE A 149 -23.99 -9.52 -9.64
C ILE A 149 -24.77 -9.36 -8.33
N LYS A 150 -26.09 -9.56 -8.38
CA LYS A 150 -26.95 -9.44 -7.20
C LYS A 150 -26.55 -10.49 -6.17
N PRO A 151 -26.20 -10.11 -4.94
CA PRO A 151 -25.77 -11.07 -3.92
C PRO A 151 -26.88 -12.08 -3.63
N ALA A 152 -26.51 -13.37 -3.61
CA ALA A 152 -27.42 -14.45 -3.25
C ALA A 152 -27.58 -14.50 -1.72
N ILE A 153 -28.52 -13.68 -1.20
CA ILE A 153 -28.91 -13.64 0.21
C ILE A 153 -29.91 -14.78 0.46
N ILE A 154 -29.62 -15.64 1.44
CA ILE A 154 -30.49 -16.75 1.86
C ILE A 154 -31.04 -16.38 3.25
N GLY A 155 -32.36 -16.18 3.33
CA GLY A 155 -33.08 -15.82 4.58
C GLY A 155 -33.50 -14.35 4.68
N GLU A 156 -34.52 -14.07 5.50
CA GLU A 156 -35.15 -12.75 5.65
C GLU A 156 -34.35 -11.73 6.49
N ASN A 157 -33.02 -11.68 6.37
CA ASN A 157 -32.24 -10.59 6.96
C ASN A 157 -32.25 -9.37 6.05
N ARG A 158 -33.33 -8.57 6.16
CA ARG A 158 -33.35 -7.15 5.76
C ARG A 158 -32.36 -6.36 6.61
N LEU A 159 -31.07 -6.43 6.27
CA LEU A 159 -30.12 -5.42 6.70
C LEU A 159 -30.55 -4.08 6.07
N ALA A 160 -30.79 -3.08 6.90
CA ALA A 160 -31.23 -1.77 6.46
C ALA A 160 -30.18 -1.16 5.52
N ALA A 161 -30.61 -0.71 4.34
CA ALA A 161 -29.75 0.09 3.49
C ALA A 161 -29.37 1.38 4.22
N PRO A 162 -28.11 1.86 4.12
CA PRO A 162 -27.77 3.18 4.64
C PRO A 162 -28.63 4.23 3.91
N PRO A 163 -29.17 5.24 4.60
CA PRO A 163 -30.05 6.22 3.98
C PRO A 163 -29.27 7.02 2.93
N SER A 164 -29.56 6.76 1.65
CA SER A 164 -29.06 7.56 0.55
C SER A 164 -29.64 8.96 0.65
N SER A 165 -28.81 9.94 1.00
CA SER A 165 -29.18 11.35 1.11
C SER A 165 -29.42 11.98 -0.26
N ALA A 166 -30.55 11.63 -0.89
CA ALA A 166 -31.06 12.26 -2.09
C ALA A 166 -31.86 13.52 -1.73
N SER A 167 -31.18 14.55 -1.20
CA SER A 167 -31.75 15.89 -1.05
C SER A 167 -31.55 16.68 -2.35
N SER A 168 -32.50 16.54 -3.28
CA SER A 168 -32.64 17.46 -4.40
C SER A 168 -33.21 18.79 -3.90
N SER A 169 -32.33 19.66 -3.40
CA SER A 169 -32.62 21.07 -3.12
C SER A 169 -31.61 21.94 -3.83
N GLU A 170 -32.09 22.97 -4.52
CA GLU A 170 -31.27 23.96 -5.22
C GLU A 170 -30.25 24.62 -4.29
N PRO A 171 -29.09 25.08 -4.79
CA PRO A 171 -28.04 25.64 -3.96
C PRO A 171 -28.43 27.05 -3.46
N THR A 172 -29.18 27.12 -2.36
CA THR A 172 -29.22 28.34 -1.55
C THR A 172 -27.81 28.60 -0.99
N PRO A 173 -27.31 29.85 -1.01
CA PRO A 173 -25.98 30.15 -0.49
C PRO A 173 -25.92 29.79 1.00
N LYS A 174 -24.95 28.94 1.38
CA LYS A 174 -24.70 28.65 2.79
C LYS A 174 -24.33 29.96 3.49
N LYS A 175 -25.08 30.31 4.55
CA LYS A 175 -24.74 31.42 5.43
C LYS A 175 -23.34 31.21 6.01
N LYS A 176 -22.62 32.30 6.25
CA LYS A 176 -21.27 32.24 6.82
C LYS A 176 -21.39 32.10 8.35
N ASP A 177 -20.84 31.00 8.86
CA ASP A 177 -20.55 30.82 10.30
C ASP A 177 -19.31 31.65 10.62
N ILE A 178 -19.41 32.62 11.54
CA ILE A 178 -18.35 33.56 11.91
C ILE A 178 -18.10 33.42 13.40
N LYS A 179 -16.85 33.15 13.79
CA LYS A 179 -16.52 32.77 15.18
C LYS A 179 -15.70 33.78 15.94
N SER A 180 -15.18 34.80 15.27
CA SER A 180 -14.45 35.91 15.90
C SER A 180 -14.88 37.26 15.32
N PHE A 181 -14.79 38.32 16.12
CA PHE A 181 -15.05 39.67 15.63
C PHE A 181 -14.03 40.09 14.55
N ASN A 182 -12.78 39.63 14.65
CA ASN A 182 -11.76 39.88 13.63
C ASN A 182 -12.16 39.26 12.27
N GLU A 183 -12.72 38.05 12.26
CA GLU A 183 -13.30 37.43 11.06
C GLU A 183 -14.53 38.19 10.53
N LEU A 184 -15.35 38.76 11.41
CA LEU A 184 -16.45 39.67 11.05
C LEU A 184 -15.93 40.95 10.36
N LEU A 185 -14.93 41.62 10.94
CA LEU A 185 -14.33 42.83 10.35
C LEU A 185 -13.68 42.55 8.98
N ASN A 186 -12.98 41.42 8.84
CA ASN A 186 -12.37 41.01 7.56
C ASN A 186 -13.40 40.63 6.48
N SER A 187 -14.54 40.05 6.87
CA SER A 187 -15.60 39.67 5.93
C SER A 187 -16.52 40.83 5.55
N PHE A 188 -16.61 41.88 6.36
CA PHE A 188 -17.40 43.10 6.12
C PHE A 188 -16.52 44.38 6.20
N PRO A 189 -15.63 44.62 5.22
CA PRO A 189 -14.63 45.69 5.27
C PRO A 189 -15.22 47.12 5.34
N MET A 190 -16.49 47.33 4.98
CA MET A 190 -17.17 48.62 5.17
C MET A 190 -17.52 48.89 6.64
N ILE A 191 -17.86 47.85 7.41
CA ILE A 191 -18.07 47.93 8.87
C ILE A 191 -16.72 48.20 9.54
N ALA A 192 -15.69 47.45 9.16
CA ALA A 192 -14.32 47.67 9.65
C ALA A 192 -13.83 49.11 9.42
N ARG A 193 -13.97 49.64 8.20
CA ARG A 193 -13.52 51.02 7.89
C ARG A 193 -14.28 52.09 8.69
N GLN A 194 -15.53 51.85 9.08
CA GLN A 194 -16.29 52.80 9.92
C GLN A 194 -15.86 52.71 11.39
N MET A 195 -15.62 51.51 11.92
CA MET A 195 -15.25 51.31 13.32
C MET A 195 -13.76 51.54 13.63
N GLN A 196 -12.85 51.29 12.68
CA GLN A 196 -11.42 51.15 12.96
C GLN A 196 -10.80 52.40 13.61
N HIS A 197 -11.08 53.61 13.11
CA HIS A 197 -10.60 54.83 13.75
C HIS A 197 -11.23 55.10 15.13
N GLY A 198 -12.44 54.62 15.38
CA GLY A 198 -13.10 54.68 16.69
C GLY A 198 -12.44 53.72 17.69
N LEU A 199 -12.21 52.47 17.27
CA LEU A 199 -11.54 51.45 18.07
C LEU A 199 -10.07 51.82 18.36
N GLU A 200 -9.31 52.28 17.36
CA GLU A 200 -7.94 52.78 17.54
C GLU A 200 -7.89 53.93 18.56
N ARG A 201 -8.86 54.85 18.51
CA ARG A 201 -8.96 55.95 19.48
C ARG A 201 -9.29 55.43 20.88
N LEU A 202 -10.26 54.54 20.99
CA LEU A 202 -10.71 53.91 22.24
C LEU A 202 -9.57 53.15 22.93
N PHE A 203 -8.80 52.33 22.20
CA PHE A 203 -7.63 51.66 22.76
C PHE A 203 -6.51 52.63 23.18
N ASN A 204 -6.33 53.74 22.46
CA ASN A 204 -5.38 54.79 22.84
C ASN A 204 -5.84 55.60 24.06
N GLU A 205 -7.13 55.79 24.26
CA GLU A 205 -7.70 56.46 25.45
C GLU A 205 -7.63 55.52 26.66
N PHE A 206 -8.04 54.26 26.52
CA PHE A 206 -7.87 53.20 27.53
C PHE A 206 -6.40 53.03 27.96
N GLY A 207 -5.48 52.99 27.00
CA GLY A 207 -4.04 52.92 27.27
C GLY A 207 -3.48 54.14 28.00
N LYS A 208 -4.10 55.32 27.87
CA LYS A 208 -3.70 56.54 28.60
C LYS A 208 -4.26 56.59 30.02
N GLU A 209 -5.46 56.08 30.25
CA GLU A 209 -6.04 56.00 31.60
C GLU A 209 -5.22 55.06 32.49
N LEU A 210 -4.80 53.92 31.94
CA LEU A 210 -3.97 52.94 32.67
C LEU A 210 -2.46 53.25 32.62
N GLY A 211 -1.97 53.95 31.59
CA GLY A 211 -0.55 54.12 31.27
C GLY A 211 0.32 54.97 32.22
N LYS A 212 -0.19 55.38 33.40
CA LYS A 212 0.64 56.01 34.43
C LYS A 212 1.57 54.96 35.07
N PRO A 213 2.87 55.23 35.25
CA PRO A 213 3.78 54.31 35.94
C PRO A 213 3.43 54.24 37.42
N LEU A 214 3.56 53.05 38.00
CA LEU A 214 3.40 52.81 39.43
C LEU A 214 4.42 53.66 40.24
N PRO A 215 4.05 54.20 41.41
CA PRO A 215 5.05 54.63 42.38
C PRO A 215 5.89 53.41 42.81
N PRO A 216 7.19 53.56 43.11
CA PRO A 216 7.99 52.44 43.57
C PRO A 216 7.43 51.91 44.90
N PRO A 217 7.45 50.58 45.14
CA PRO A 217 7.07 50.03 46.43
C PRO A 217 7.97 50.61 47.53
N PRO A 218 7.48 50.76 48.77
CA PRO A 218 8.25 51.35 49.86
C PRO A 218 9.55 50.57 50.05
N SER A 219 10.66 51.23 49.72
CA SER A 219 11.98 50.65 49.84
C SER A 219 12.28 50.40 51.32
N ARG A 220 12.36 49.12 51.72
CA ARG A 220 13.01 48.77 53.00
C ARG A 220 14.42 49.37 52.96
N SER A 221 14.72 50.25 53.90
CA SER A 221 16.04 50.85 54.06
C SER A 221 17.05 49.76 54.43
N SER A 222 17.81 49.34 53.42
CA SER A 222 19.05 48.60 53.63
C SER A 222 20.19 49.62 53.68
N THR A 223 20.95 49.65 54.77
CA THR A 223 22.35 50.13 54.76
C THR A 223 23.08 49.78 56.07
N THR A 224 23.96 48.79 55.97
CA THR A 224 25.31 48.76 56.57
C THR A 224 26.19 48.18 55.45
N ASN A 225 27.37 48.69 55.07
CA ASN A 225 28.23 49.79 55.54
C ASN A 225 28.41 50.82 54.38
N SER A 226 29.12 51.96 54.46
CA SER A 226 30.31 52.34 55.27
C SER A 226 30.58 53.86 55.26
N LEU A 227 31.48 54.31 56.16
CA LEU A 227 32.10 55.65 56.32
C LEU A 227 31.15 56.76 56.83
N ASP A 228 31.21 57.14 58.12
CA ASP A 228 32.21 58.02 58.79
C ASP A 228 31.94 59.53 58.60
N GLY A 229 32.08 60.33 59.66
CA GLY A 229 31.90 61.81 59.59
C GLY A 229 30.94 62.50 60.58
N THR A 230 31.23 62.41 61.89
CA THR A 230 31.19 63.54 62.88
C THR A 230 29.94 64.43 63.10
N THR A 231 29.54 64.53 64.38
CA THR A 231 29.04 65.75 65.12
C THR A 231 27.72 66.41 64.70
N GLU A 232 26.88 66.99 65.56
CA GLU A 232 26.78 67.09 67.03
C GLU A 232 25.36 67.62 67.39
N ASN A 233 24.91 67.47 68.66
CA ASN A 233 23.93 68.32 69.39
C ASN A 233 22.59 68.75 68.72
N GLY A 234 21.41 68.73 69.34
CA GLY A 234 20.97 68.40 70.70
C GLY A 234 19.53 68.94 70.87
N SER A 235 18.55 68.11 71.24
CA SER A 235 18.01 68.00 72.61
C SER A 235 16.72 68.81 72.87
N ILE A 236 15.96 68.38 73.89
CA ILE A 236 14.88 69.09 74.63
C ILE A 236 13.42 69.00 74.08
N LYS A 237 12.68 68.01 74.66
CA LYS A 237 11.27 68.07 75.19
C LYS A 237 10.11 68.35 74.19
N SER A 238 8.84 67.95 74.40
CA SER A 238 8.14 67.33 75.55
C SER A 238 6.85 66.59 75.10
N ASN A 239 6.28 65.78 76.01
CA ASN A 239 4.99 65.09 75.93
C ASN A 239 3.84 65.83 75.20
N GLY A 240 3.06 65.06 74.43
CA GLY A 240 1.81 65.51 73.82
C GLY A 240 1.02 64.39 73.12
N SER A 241 0.83 63.23 73.75
CA SER A 241 0.13 62.11 73.13
C SER A 241 -1.41 62.29 73.13
N LEU A 242 -1.97 62.65 71.98
CA LEU A 242 -3.40 62.45 71.67
C LEU A 242 -3.51 61.50 70.47
N LYS A 243 -4.37 60.48 70.60
CA LYS A 243 -4.62 59.50 69.54
C LYS A 243 -5.41 60.13 68.39
N LEU A 244 -5.05 59.79 67.16
CA LEU A 244 -5.98 59.72 66.03
C LEU A 244 -5.86 58.33 65.39
N PRO A 245 -6.97 57.66 65.00
CA PRO A 245 -6.94 56.32 64.43
C PRO A 245 -7.11 56.37 62.90
N PHE A 246 -6.19 55.75 62.16
CA PHE A 246 -6.48 55.26 60.81
C PHE A 246 -5.72 53.96 60.55
N ASN A 247 -6.49 52.89 60.34
CA ASN A 247 -6.03 51.56 59.97
C ASN A 247 -7.18 50.93 59.16
N SER A 248 -7.03 50.75 57.85
CA SER A 248 -8.06 50.12 57.00
C SER A 248 -7.50 49.70 55.63
N ALA A 249 -7.85 48.50 55.18
CA ALA A 249 -7.44 47.90 53.91
C ALA A 249 -8.11 48.51 52.65
N ALA A 250 -8.75 49.66 52.78
CA ALA A 250 -9.60 50.28 51.75
C ALA A 250 -8.83 50.84 50.52
N TYR A 251 -7.50 50.95 50.59
CA TYR A 251 -6.69 51.52 49.49
C TYR A 251 -6.28 50.49 48.42
N PHE A 252 -6.55 49.20 48.60
CA PHE A 252 -6.11 48.15 47.67
C PHE A 252 -7.20 47.61 46.74
N GLU A 253 -8.49 47.84 47.05
CA GLU A 253 -9.60 47.43 46.18
C GLU A 253 -9.77 48.39 44.98
N ASP A 254 -9.34 49.65 45.12
CA ASP A 254 -9.55 50.72 44.12
C ASP A 254 -8.90 50.44 42.74
N GLU A 255 -7.74 49.78 42.66
CA GLU A 255 -7.05 49.57 41.37
C GLU A 255 -7.65 48.43 40.52
N GLU A 256 -8.07 47.31 41.12
CA GLU A 256 -8.72 46.23 40.38
C GLU A 256 -10.12 46.66 39.91
N ASP A 257 -10.85 47.40 40.75
CA ASP A 257 -12.13 48.00 40.40
C ASP A 257 -12.01 49.11 39.35
N LEU A 258 -10.93 49.89 39.36
CA LEU A 258 -10.64 50.87 38.30
C LEU A 258 -10.37 50.17 36.96
N MET A 259 -9.56 49.10 36.95
CA MET A 259 -9.33 48.29 35.74
C MET A 259 -10.63 47.67 35.21
N ARG A 260 -11.49 47.18 36.10
CA ARG A 260 -12.79 46.60 35.78
C ARG A 260 -13.75 47.63 35.16
N ARG A 261 -13.90 48.81 35.78
CA ARG A 261 -14.76 49.89 35.26
C ARG A 261 -14.23 50.48 33.95
N ALA A 262 -12.92 50.59 33.78
CA ALA A 262 -12.31 51.05 32.54
C ALA A 262 -12.58 50.08 31.38
N LEU A 263 -12.47 48.76 31.61
CA LEU A 263 -12.77 47.76 30.59
C LEU A 263 -14.26 47.71 30.25
N GLU A 264 -15.15 47.77 31.24
CA GLU A 264 -16.61 47.87 31.04
C GLU A 264 -16.99 49.10 30.20
N THR A 265 -16.38 50.25 30.49
CA THR A 265 -16.56 51.50 29.71
C THR A 265 -16.04 51.34 28.27
N ALA A 266 -14.89 50.68 28.08
CA ALA A 266 -14.33 50.41 26.77
C ALA A 266 -15.18 49.43 25.94
N VAL A 267 -15.73 48.37 26.55
CA VAL A 267 -16.65 47.43 25.88
C VAL A 267 -17.94 48.15 25.49
N THR A 268 -18.53 48.93 26.41
CA THR A 268 -19.75 49.71 26.14
C THR A 268 -19.54 50.69 24.99
N ALA A 269 -18.44 51.46 25.01
CA ALA A 269 -18.12 52.39 23.93
C ALA A 269 -17.84 51.68 22.58
N ALA A 270 -17.28 50.46 22.59
CA ALA A 270 -17.11 49.66 21.38
C ALA A 270 -18.44 49.14 20.81
N ILE A 271 -19.40 48.80 21.68
CA ILE A 271 -20.78 48.44 21.29
C ILE A 271 -21.50 49.67 20.72
N ASP A 272 -21.40 50.84 21.35
CA ASP A 272 -21.97 52.10 20.83
C ASP A 272 -21.39 52.47 19.44
N LEU A 273 -20.09 52.27 19.24
CA LEU A 273 -19.45 52.43 17.94
C LEU A 273 -20.00 51.45 16.88
N PHE A 274 -20.35 50.22 17.26
CA PHE A 274 -20.99 49.25 16.36
C PHE A 274 -22.45 49.63 16.06
N GLN A 275 -23.20 50.14 17.05
CA GLN A 275 -24.56 50.65 16.85
C GLN A 275 -24.61 51.90 15.95
N GLY A 276 -23.52 52.67 15.88
CA GLY A 276 -23.34 53.80 14.96
C GLY A 276 -23.04 53.44 13.50
N VAL A 277 -22.85 52.16 13.17
CA VAL A 277 -22.59 51.68 11.79
C VAL A 277 -23.84 51.85 10.92
N ASP A 278 -23.64 52.08 9.62
CA ASP A 278 -24.75 52.26 8.66
C ASP A 278 -25.74 51.07 8.68
N LYS A 279 -27.02 51.39 8.90
CA LYS A 279 -28.15 50.44 8.97
C LYS A 279 -28.25 49.54 7.73
N GLN A 280 -27.80 49.99 6.56
CA GLN A 280 -27.75 49.14 5.37
C GLN A 280 -26.72 48.01 5.48
N GLN A 281 -25.57 48.26 6.13
CA GLN A 281 -24.52 47.25 6.35
C GLN A 281 -24.92 46.26 7.46
N LEU A 282 -25.55 46.75 8.54
CA LEU A 282 -26.07 45.88 9.61
C LEU A 282 -27.19 44.95 9.10
N SER A 283 -28.06 45.44 8.22
CA SER A 283 -29.06 44.60 7.53
C SER A 283 -28.41 43.52 6.64
N TYR A 284 -27.33 43.87 5.93
CA TYR A 284 -26.58 42.92 5.10
C TYR A 284 -25.86 41.84 5.93
N LEU A 285 -25.31 42.19 7.09
CA LEU A 285 -24.74 41.25 8.06
C LEU A 285 -25.80 40.25 8.56
N GLY A 286 -26.96 40.74 9.00
CA GLY A 286 -28.08 39.90 9.47
C GLY A 286 -28.74 39.03 8.38
N ALA A 287 -28.61 39.42 7.10
CA ALA A 287 -29.09 38.62 5.98
C ALA A 287 -28.13 37.50 5.55
N THR A 288 -26.84 37.60 5.89
CA THR A 288 -25.77 36.71 5.38
C THR A 288 -25.14 35.80 6.46
N THR A 289 -25.45 36.05 7.73
CA THR A 289 -24.99 35.29 8.91
C THR A 289 -26.19 34.85 9.76
N ASP A 290 -25.95 34.01 10.77
CA ASP A 290 -26.94 33.61 11.79
C ASP A 290 -26.69 34.28 13.16
N LEU A 291 -25.83 35.30 13.21
CA LEU A 291 -25.49 36.02 14.44
C LEU A 291 -26.65 36.90 14.93
N THR A 292 -27.00 36.79 16.21
CA THR A 292 -27.93 37.70 16.89
C THR A 292 -27.20 38.87 17.54
N GLY A 293 -27.93 39.92 17.96
CA GLY A 293 -27.33 41.08 18.65
C GLY A 293 -26.43 40.72 19.83
N PRO A 294 -26.90 39.91 20.80
CA PRO A 294 -26.08 39.43 21.92
C PRO A 294 -24.88 38.57 21.49
N ASP A 295 -24.92 37.89 20.33
CA ASP A 295 -23.75 37.16 19.82
C ASP A 295 -22.68 38.14 19.35
N VAL A 296 -23.07 39.22 18.66
CA VAL A 296 -22.14 40.26 18.22
C VAL A 296 -21.57 41.05 19.41
N GLU A 297 -22.38 41.35 20.42
CA GLU A 297 -21.91 41.99 21.66
C GLU A 297 -20.85 41.13 22.37
N ARG A 298 -21.06 39.81 22.50
CA ARG A 298 -20.06 38.87 23.03
C ARG A 298 -18.78 38.80 22.18
N LEU A 299 -18.92 38.84 20.85
CA LEU A 299 -17.76 38.93 19.95
C LEU A 299 -16.97 40.24 20.15
N ILE A 300 -17.64 41.37 20.38
CA ILE A 300 -17.02 42.67 20.66
C ILE A 300 -16.30 42.66 22.01
N GLU A 301 -16.95 42.19 23.08
CA GLU A 301 -16.35 42.08 24.42
C GLU A 301 -15.08 41.23 24.38
N ARG A 302 -15.16 40.03 23.78
CA ARG A 302 -14.02 39.15 23.58
C ARG A 302 -12.89 39.84 22.80
N TYR A 303 -13.19 40.55 21.72
CA TYR A 303 -12.19 41.26 20.91
C TYR A 303 -11.49 42.40 21.67
N VAL A 304 -12.25 43.17 22.46
CA VAL A 304 -11.68 44.22 23.33
C VAL A 304 -10.80 43.60 24.41
N ALA A 305 -11.22 42.49 25.01
CA ALA A 305 -10.43 41.75 26.00
C ALA A 305 -9.13 41.17 25.37
N GLU A 306 -9.21 40.50 24.22
CA GLU A 306 -8.07 39.95 23.47
C GLU A 306 -7.03 41.03 23.13
N TYR A 307 -7.45 42.21 22.68
CA TYR A 307 -6.53 43.30 22.31
C TYR A 307 -5.77 43.90 23.51
N VAL A 308 -6.41 43.91 24.68
CA VAL A 308 -5.91 44.58 25.89
C VAL A 308 -5.13 43.63 26.82
N HIS A 309 -5.34 42.31 26.68
CA HIS A 309 -4.80 41.26 27.55
C HIS A 309 -3.29 41.34 27.77
N ASP A 310 -2.51 41.17 26.70
CA ASP A 310 -1.05 40.98 26.76
C ASP A 310 -0.30 42.22 27.25
N GLN A 311 -0.78 43.43 26.92
CA GLN A 311 -0.02 44.66 27.11
C GLN A 311 -0.37 45.41 28.39
N LEU A 312 -1.60 45.27 28.92
CA LEU A 312 -2.11 46.17 29.97
C LEU A 312 -2.74 45.42 31.16
N LEU A 313 -3.76 44.61 30.93
CA LEU A 313 -4.57 44.04 32.03
C LEU A 313 -3.90 42.85 32.71
N PHE A 314 -3.52 41.82 31.94
CA PHE A 314 -3.05 40.57 32.53
C PHE A 314 -1.69 40.69 33.26
N PRO A 315 -0.70 41.46 32.76
CA PRO A 315 0.53 41.72 33.51
C PRO A 315 0.31 42.45 34.85
N ARG A 316 -0.71 43.33 34.95
CA ARG A 316 -1.04 44.03 36.21
C ARG A 316 -1.73 43.12 37.21
N LEU A 317 -2.66 42.29 36.78
CA LEU A 317 -3.26 41.25 37.62
C LEU A 317 -2.19 40.26 38.12
N CYS A 318 -1.24 39.85 37.27
CA CYS A 318 -0.10 39.03 37.68
C CYS A 318 0.83 39.71 38.68
N ALA A 319 0.94 41.05 38.66
CA ALA A 319 1.72 41.81 39.64
C ALA A 319 1.01 41.87 41.00
N PHE A 320 -0.32 42.03 41.02
CA PHE A 320 -1.15 42.06 42.22
C PHE A 320 -1.15 40.70 42.94
N TYR A 321 -1.44 39.60 42.22
CA TYR A 321 -1.50 38.25 42.81
C TYR A 321 -0.13 37.56 42.95
N LYS A 322 0.98 38.24 42.63
CA LYS A 322 2.33 37.68 42.54
C LYS A 322 2.77 36.87 43.76
N ALA A 323 2.50 37.35 44.97
CA ALA A 323 2.90 36.67 46.21
C ALA A 323 2.14 35.34 46.40
N SER A 324 0.82 35.39 46.24
CA SER A 324 -0.06 34.21 46.34
C SER A 324 0.25 33.17 45.27
N ASP A 325 0.45 33.60 44.02
CA ASP A 325 0.79 32.72 42.91
C ASP A 325 2.19 32.08 43.07
N GLN A 326 3.17 32.80 43.63
CA GLN A 326 4.51 32.23 43.87
C GLN A 326 4.50 31.14 44.96
N GLU A 327 3.71 31.32 46.01
CA GLU A 327 3.57 30.33 47.08
C GLU A 327 2.77 29.10 46.61
N LEU A 328 1.71 29.33 45.82
CA LEU A 328 0.95 28.26 45.17
C LEU A 328 1.82 27.44 44.19
N ASP A 329 2.58 28.11 43.30
CA ASP A 329 3.54 27.47 42.38
C ASP A 329 4.58 26.63 43.14
N ARG A 330 5.06 27.10 44.31
CA ARG A 330 6.02 26.38 45.15
C ARG A 330 5.39 25.11 45.73
N ARG A 331 4.15 25.18 46.23
CA ARG A 331 3.42 24.04 46.81
C ARG A 331 3.08 23.00 45.74
N ILE A 332 2.63 23.42 44.56
CA ILE A 332 2.30 22.50 43.45
C ILE A 332 3.51 21.62 43.09
N ARG A 333 4.71 22.17 42.95
CA ARG A 333 5.93 21.41 42.63
C ARG A 333 6.31 20.36 43.67
N GLN A 334 5.91 20.53 44.94
CA GLN A 334 6.14 19.54 45.99
C GLN A 334 5.19 18.34 45.87
N MET A 335 4.16 18.42 45.02
CA MET A 335 3.11 17.43 44.81
C MET A 335 3.15 16.77 43.42
N ASP A 336 4.19 17.03 42.61
CA ASP A 336 4.33 16.49 41.25
C ASP A 336 4.33 14.95 41.20
N CYS A 337 4.76 14.26 42.27
CA CYS A 337 4.93 12.81 42.34
C CYS A 337 3.71 12.08 42.94
N LEU A 338 2.49 12.57 42.72
CA LEU A 338 1.25 11.94 43.21
C LEU A 338 0.62 10.96 42.21
N ASP A 339 0.19 9.80 42.73
CA ASP A 339 -0.59 8.81 42.00
C ASP A 339 -2.10 8.94 42.29
N VAL A 340 -2.92 8.53 41.33
CA VAL A 340 -4.38 8.69 41.32
C VAL A 340 -5.06 7.93 42.46
N SER A 341 -4.53 6.76 42.86
CA SER A 341 -5.08 5.98 43.98
C SER A 341 -4.87 6.62 45.35
N GLN A 342 -3.93 7.56 45.50
CA GLN A 342 -3.65 8.23 46.78
C GLN A 342 -4.53 9.47 47.03
N VAL A 343 -5.32 9.90 46.04
CA VAL A 343 -6.20 11.10 46.12
C VAL A 343 -7.66 10.70 46.43
N GLY A 344 -7.88 9.57 47.12
CA GLY A 344 -9.20 9.12 47.58
C GLY A 344 -10.21 8.74 46.49
N ILE A 345 -9.79 8.63 45.22
CA ILE A 345 -10.69 8.31 44.11
C ILE A 345 -10.99 6.80 44.11
N SER A 346 -12.27 6.43 44.21
CA SER A 346 -12.73 5.05 44.06
C SER A 346 -12.50 4.56 42.63
N ILE A 347 -11.58 3.61 42.43
CA ILE A 347 -11.25 3.05 41.11
C ILE A 347 -12.11 1.81 40.85
N GLU A 348 -13.18 1.99 40.08
CA GLU A 348 -13.94 0.90 39.47
C GLU A 348 -13.07 0.17 38.42
N ASP A 349 -13.30 -1.13 38.19
CA ASP A 349 -12.53 -1.99 37.26
C ASP A 349 -11.00 -2.11 37.50
N GLY A 350 -10.53 -1.81 38.72
CA GLY A 350 -9.15 -2.06 39.14
C GLY A 350 -8.09 -1.39 38.26
N ARG A 351 -7.03 -2.12 37.88
CA ARG A 351 -5.92 -1.57 37.07
C ARG A 351 -6.35 -1.04 35.70
N ASN A 352 -7.34 -1.66 35.06
CA ASN A 352 -7.85 -1.20 33.76
C ASN A 352 -8.63 0.11 33.90
N GLY A 353 -9.42 0.24 34.97
CA GLY A 353 -10.03 1.51 35.37
C GLY A 353 -9.00 2.61 35.66
N LYS A 354 -7.98 2.30 36.49
CA LYS A 354 -6.86 3.21 36.82
C LYS A 354 -6.18 3.75 35.56
N ARG A 355 -5.86 2.87 34.60
CA ARG A 355 -5.25 3.24 33.31
C ARG A 355 -6.15 4.15 32.47
N ASN A 356 -7.43 3.83 32.34
CA ASN A 356 -8.39 4.66 31.61
C ASN A 356 -8.57 6.04 32.27
N LEU A 357 -8.50 6.10 33.60
CA LEU A 357 -8.58 7.33 34.37
C LEU A 357 -7.32 8.21 34.20
N ILE A 358 -6.12 7.61 34.26
CA ILE A 358 -4.86 8.31 33.95
C ILE A 358 -4.88 8.87 32.51
N ALA A 359 -5.37 8.10 31.54
CA ALA A 359 -5.52 8.57 30.17
C ALA A 359 -6.53 9.73 30.03
N ARG A 360 -7.60 9.77 30.84
CA ARG A 360 -8.53 10.92 30.91
C ARG A 360 -7.86 12.14 31.54
N ILE A 361 -7.15 11.97 32.66
CA ILE A 361 -6.42 13.04 33.35
C ILE A 361 -5.38 13.64 32.42
N ASN A 362 -4.58 12.83 31.72
CA ASN A 362 -3.55 13.33 30.81
C ASN A 362 -4.13 14.10 29.60
N ARG A 363 -5.33 13.75 29.13
CA ARG A 363 -6.07 14.59 28.15
C ARG A 363 -6.57 15.89 28.77
N GLY A 364 -7.13 15.84 29.98
CA GLY A 364 -7.53 17.04 30.73
C GLY A 364 -6.37 18.00 30.98
N VAL A 365 -5.19 17.49 31.37
CA VAL A 365 -3.94 18.23 31.51
C VAL A 365 -3.52 18.90 30.21
N ALA A 366 -3.63 18.21 29.07
CA ALA A 366 -3.30 18.78 27.76
C ALA A 366 -4.24 19.93 27.36
N VAL A 367 -5.54 19.81 27.66
CA VAL A 367 -6.52 20.89 27.45
C VAL A 367 -6.22 22.06 28.40
N PHE A 368 -6.11 21.81 29.71
CA PHE A 368 -5.90 22.83 30.73
C PHE A 368 -4.61 23.63 30.51
N ARG A 369 -3.54 23.00 29.98
CA ARG A 369 -2.30 23.71 29.59
C ARG A 369 -2.53 24.83 28.56
N ARG A 370 -3.59 24.79 27.75
CA ARG A 370 -3.96 25.87 26.83
C ARG A 370 -4.30 27.18 27.56
N MET A 371 -4.75 27.10 28.82
CA MET A 371 -5.03 28.27 29.68
C MET A 371 -3.77 29.12 29.94
N GLY A 372 -2.57 28.55 29.77
CA GLY A 372 -1.31 29.29 29.81
C GLY A 372 -1.07 30.22 28.61
N VAL A 373 -1.76 29.99 27.48
CA VAL A 373 -1.59 30.70 26.20
C VAL A 373 -2.85 31.48 25.80
N ALA A 374 -4.00 31.21 26.41
CA ALA A 374 -5.26 31.89 26.14
C ALA A 374 -5.15 33.41 26.35
N THR A 375 -5.67 34.19 25.41
CA THR A 375 -5.51 35.66 25.35
C THR A 375 -6.73 36.44 25.83
N SER A 376 -7.75 35.78 26.38
CA SER A 376 -8.96 36.42 26.91
C SER A 376 -9.55 35.63 28.08
N PRO A 377 -10.30 36.27 29.00
CA PRO A 377 -10.93 35.56 30.11
C PRO A 377 -12.02 34.60 29.60
N GLN A 378 -12.70 34.92 28.50
CA GLN A 378 -13.65 34.03 27.83
C GLN A 378 -12.96 32.77 27.29
N GLU A 379 -11.79 32.89 26.63
CA GLU A 379 -11.03 31.72 26.16
C GLU A 379 -10.48 30.87 27.32
N MET A 380 -10.06 31.51 28.42
CA MET A 380 -9.66 30.76 29.63
C MET A 380 -10.84 29.97 30.22
N LEU A 381 -12.05 30.56 30.23
CA LEU A 381 -13.27 29.90 30.67
C LEU A 381 -13.68 28.75 29.73
N ASP A 382 -13.61 28.93 28.41
CA ASP A 382 -13.82 27.87 27.42
C ASP A 382 -12.89 26.67 27.69
N VAL A 383 -11.60 26.93 27.94
CA VAL A 383 -10.61 25.89 28.28
C VAL A 383 -10.94 25.20 29.61
N LEU A 384 -11.46 25.92 30.62
CA LEU A 384 -11.90 25.33 31.88
C LEU A 384 -13.10 24.38 31.67
N LEU A 385 -14.11 24.83 30.93
CA LEU A 385 -15.30 24.03 30.59
C LEU A 385 -14.93 22.80 29.75
N GLU A 386 -14.07 22.95 28.73
CA GLU A 386 -13.55 21.84 27.94
C GLU A 386 -12.79 20.83 28.82
N THR A 387 -11.95 21.32 29.74
CA THR A 387 -11.24 20.47 30.72
C THR A 387 -12.23 19.68 31.58
N GLN A 388 -13.25 20.32 32.15
CA GLN A 388 -14.23 19.63 32.99
C GLN A 388 -15.04 18.59 32.20
N ARG A 389 -15.40 18.86 30.94
CA ARG A 389 -16.11 17.91 30.07
C ARG A 389 -15.25 16.69 29.68
N VAL A 390 -13.96 16.90 29.40
CA VAL A 390 -12.98 15.82 29.13
C VAL A 390 -12.73 14.97 30.38
N VAL A 391 -12.54 15.61 31.53
CA VAL A 391 -12.34 14.94 32.82
C VAL A 391 -13.60 14.18 33.24
N SER A 392 -14.79 14.72 32.99
CA SER A 392 -16.09 14.08 33.27
C SER A 392 -16.48 13.00 32.26
N GLY A 393 -15.76 12.86 31.13
CA GLY A 393 -15.97 11.78 30.16
C GLY A 393 -17.12 11.99 29.17
N GLN A 394 -17.64 13.21 29.02
CA GLN A 394 -18.74 13.51 28.09
C GLN A 394 -18.30 13.66 26.61
N GLY A 395 -16.99 13.58 26.32
CA GLY A 395 -16.40 13.95 25.04
C GLY A 395 -16.11 12.82 24.03
N THR A 396 -16.48 11.55 24.28
CA THR A 396 -16.24 10.44 23.33
C THR A 396 -17.46 10.17 22.45
N THR A 397 -17.24 10.15 21.13
CA THR A 397 -18.27 10.02 20.08
C THR A 397 -18.79 8.59 19.90
N ASP A 398 -19.41 8.02 20.93
CA ASP A 398 -20.21 6.79 20.84
C ASP A 398 -21.65 7.10 21.29
N GLU A 399 -22.56 7.27 20.34
CA GLU A 399 -23.92 7.78 20.64
C GLU A 399 -24.78 6.82 21.47
N GLU A 400 -24.42 5.54 21.56
CA GLU A 400 -25.18 4.51 22.29
C GLU A 400 -24.99 4.55 23.82
N LYS A 401 -23.96 5.25 24.35
CA LYS A 401 -23.71 5.35 25.81
C LYS A 401 -24.26 6.61 26.49
N ARG A 402 -24.93 7.51 25.76
CA ARG A 402 -25.53 8.75 26.32
C ARG A 402 -26.63 8.52 27.38
N ALA A 403 -27.18 7.31 27.49
CA ALA A 403 -28.24 6.99 28.46
C ALA A 403 -27.74 6.40 29.80
N ALA A 404 -26.43 6.16 29.94
CA ALA A 404 -25.85 5.52 31.13
C ALA A 404 -24.59 6.25 31.66
N SER A 405 -24.44 7.55 31.36
CA SER A 405 -23.37 8.36 31.96
C SER A 405 -23.69 8.63 33.42
N MET A 406 -22.97 7.93 34.29
CA MET A 406 -22.94 8.10 35.74
C MET A 406 -22.91 9.59 36.14
N THR A 407 -23.80 9.98 37.06
CA THR A 407 -23.69 11.28 37.75
C THR A 407 -22.43 11.27 38.59
N ILE A 408 -21.37 11.93 38.10
CA ILE A 408 -20.10 12.04 38.83
C ILE A 408 -20.33 12.90 40.06
N ASN A 409 -20.04 12.35 41.25
CA ASN A 409 -20.11 13.08 42.51
C ASN A 409 -19.12 14.25 42.49
N ALA A 410 -19.51 15.39 43.08
CA ALA A 410 -18.70 16.61 43.09
C ALA A 410 -17.26 16.36 43.63
N ASP A 411 -17.14 15.54 44.68
CA ASP A 411 -15.85 15.20 45.31
C ASP A 411 -14.89 14.49 44.34
N VAL A 412 -15.41 13.65 43.44
CA VAL A 412 -14.61 12.97 42.41
C VAL A 412 -14.16 13.96 41.33
N LEU A 413 -15.02 14.91 40.94
CA LEU A 413 -14.64 15.96 39.99
C LEU A 413 -13.57 16.89 40.58
N VAL A 414 -13.71 17.29 41.84
CA VAL A 414 -12.71 18.08 42.59
C VAL A 414 -11.37 17.34 42.66
N SER A 415 -11.37 16.06 43.04
CA SER A 415 -10.16 15.23 43.15
C SER A 415 -9.44 15.04 41.80
N LEU A 416 -10.21 14.91 40.70
CA LEU A 416 -9.65 14.83 39.36
C LEU A 416 -9.12 16.18 38.86
N LEU A 417 -9.81 17.28 39.16
CA LEU A 417 -9.36 18.63 38.81
C LEU A 417 -8.09 19.01 39.58
N LEU A 418 -7.96 18.62 40.84
CA LEU A 418 -6.75 18.74 41.65
C LEU A 418 -5.54 18.09 40.95
N LEU A 419 -5.67 16.83 40.52
CA LEU A 419 -4.62 16.12 39.77
C LEU A 419 -4.30 16.77 38.42
N VAL A 420 -5.30 17.33 37.73
CA VAL A 420 -5.09 18.06 36.47
C VAL A 420 -4.33 19.37 36.72
N VAL A 421 -4.71 20.16 37.72
CA VAL A 421 -4.03 21.41 38.08
C VAL A 421 -2.57 21.14 38.41
N ILE A 422 -2.27 20.19 39.30
CA ILE A 422 -0.90 19.82 39.69
C ILE A 422 -0.07 19.42 38.46
N ARG A 423 -0.54 18.46 37.66
CA ARG A 423 0.20 17.93 36.49
C ARG A 423 0.25 18.92 35.31
N SER A 424 -0.56 19.97 35.31
CA SER A 424 -0.58 20.97 34.24
C SER A 424 0.62 21.92 34.28
N SER A 425 1.13 22.25 35.47
CA SER A 425 2.18 23.27 35.70
C SER A 425 1.87 24.68 35.13
N VAL A 426 0.58 25.01 34.95
CA VAL A 426 0.15 26.36 34.55
C VAL A 426 0.39 27.34 35.71
N ARG A 427 1.03 28.47 35.41
CA ARG A 427 1.38 29.52 36.40
C ARG A 427 0.29 30.59 36.51
N HIS A 428 0.41 31.42 37.55
CA HIS A 428 -0.47 32.57 37.79
C HIS A 428 -1.97 32.17 37.84
N LEU A 429 -2.27 31.08 38.53
CA LEU A 429 -3.62 30.50 38.58
C LEU A 429 -4.59 31.39 39.36
N GLN A 430 -4.13 32.08 40.41
CA GLN A 430 -4.96 33.00 41.17
C GLN A 430 -5.28 34.27 40.37
N ALA A 431 -4.28 34.82 39.65
CA ALA A 431 -4.51 35.93 38.72
C ALA A 431 -5.51 35.54 37.60
N ARG A 432 -5.38 34.33 37.03
CA ARG A 432 -6.30 33.81 36.00
C ARG A 432 -7.72 33.58 36.53
N LEU A 433 -7.86 33.08 37.76
CA LEU A 433 -9.17 32.92 38.41
C LEU A 433 -9.87 34.27 38.60
N SER A 434 -9.19 35.27 39.18
CA SER A 434 -9.77 36.62 39.34
C SER A 434 -10.13 37.25 37.99
N TYR A 435 -9.31 37.02 36.96
CA TYR A 435 -9.56 37.50 35.61
C TYR A 435 -10.82 36.90 34.99
N MET A 436 -11.04 35.58 35.10
CA MET A 436 -12.28 34.93 34.64
C MET A 436 -13.51 35.36 35.46
N GLN A 437 -13.36 35.57 36.77
CA GLN A 437 -14.48 35.92 37.66
C GLN A 437 -14.95 37.39 37.52
N ARG A 438 -14.06 38.33 37.18
CA ARG A 438 -14.33 39.78 37.34
C ARG A 438 -14.29 40.61 36.04
N PHE A 439 -13.87 40.03 34.92
CA PHE A 439 -13.64 40.75 33.65
C PHE A 439 -14.45 40.16 32.47
N ILE A 440 -15.53 39.43 32.76
CA ILE A 440 -16.57 39.02 31.81
C ILE A 440 -17.87 39.69 32.30
N TYR A 441 -18.59 40.36 31.41
CA TYR A 441 -19.72 41.25 31.76
C TYR A 441 -21.03 40.81 31.09
N ILE A 442 -20.98 40.23 29.90
CA ILE A 442 -22.18 39.87 29.13
C ILE A 442 -22.75 38.51 29.54
N ASP A 443 -21.89 37.51 29.79
CA ASP A 443 -22.31 36.19 30.27
C ASP A 443 -22.43 36.19 31.81
N ASP A 444 -23.44 35.53 32.37
CA ASP A 444 -23.61 35.37 33.82
C ASP A 444 -22.58 34.38 34.37
N VAL A 445 -21.56 34.92 35.03
CA VAL A 445 -20.44 34.16 35.62
C VAL A 445 -20.78 33.62 37.01
N GLU A 446 -21.78 34.19 37.70
CA GLU A 446 -22.12 33.81 39.08
C GLU A 446 -23.06 32.59 39.15
N SER A 447 -23.77 32.28 38.06
CA SER A 447 -24.73 31.16 38.01
C SER A 447 -24.46 30.13 36.90
N GLY A 448 -25.19 29.00 36.93
CA GLY A 448 -25.12 27.97 35.89
C GLY A 448 -23.85 27.11 35.86
N GLU A 449 -23.56 26.53 34.68
CA GLU A 449 -22.39 25.66 34.43
C GLU A 449 -21.07 26.42 34.63
N ILE A 450 -21.04 27.72 34.29
CA ILE A 450 -19.90 28.62 34.41
C ILE A 450 -19.57 28.88 35.89
N GLY A 451 -20.53 29.35 36.69
CA GLY A 451 -20.33 29.61 38.11
C GLY A 451 -19.93 28.36 38.91
N TYR A 452 -20.54 27.21 38.60
CA TYR A 452 -20.12 25.92 39.17
C TYR A 452 -18.67 25.57 38.81
N SER A 453 -18.27 25.79 37.56
CA SER A 453 -16.92 25.48 37.08
C SER A 453 -15.84 26.32 37.77
N LEU A 454 -16.09 27.63 37.91
CA LEU A 454 -15.18 28.56 38.57
C LEU A 454 -15.12 28.34 40.09
N SER A 455 -16.26 28.10 40.74
CA SER A 455 -16.28 27.75 42.19
C SER A 455 -15.54 26.46 42.48
N THR A 456 -15.63 25.47 41.59
CA THR A 456 -14.87 24.20 41.70
C THR A 456 -13.36 24.45 41.58
N LEU A 457 -12.94 25.34 40.67
CA LEU A 457 -11.52 25.73 40.55
C LEU A 457 -11.05 26.53 41.77
N GLU A 458 -11.82 27.50 42.25
CA GLU A 458 -11.52 28.29 43.46
C GLU A 458 -11.33 27.39 44.70
N ALA A 459 -12.19 26.39 44.88
CA ALA A 459 -12.06 25.41 45.95
C ALA A 459 -10.76 24.59 45.86
N VAL A 460 -10.40 24.12 44.66
CA VAL A 460 -9.15 23.37 44.42
C VAL A 460 -7.91 24.24 44.69
N LEU A 461 -7.89 25.49 44.23
CA LEU A 461 -6.77 26.41 44.47
C LEU A 461 -6.65 26.78 45.95
N THR A 462 -7.77 27.00 46.64
CA THR A 462 -7.81 27.29 48.09
C THR A 462 -7.30 26.11 48.92
N TYR A 463 -7.66 24.89 48.52
CA TYR A 463 -7.17 23.66 49.17
C TYR A 463 -5.66 23.50 49.01
N LEU A 464 -5.13 23.65 47.78
CA LEU A 464 -3.67 23.67 47.52
C LEU A 464 -2.94 24.76 48.31
N ALA A 465 -3.58 25.92 48.51
CA ALA A 465 -3.03 27.06 49.25
C ALA A 465 -3.13 26.95 50.78
N ARG A 466 -3.96 26.05 51.34
CA ARG A 466 -4.13 25.91 52.80
C ARG A 466 -3.76 24.54 53.35
N ASP A 467 -4.32 23.44 52.84
CA ASP A 467 -4.45 22.16 53.57
C ASP A 467 -3.83 20.95 52.84
N ALA A 468 -2.75 21.19 52.09
CA ALA A 468 -2.09 20.17 51.26
C ALA A 468 -1.07 19.27 52.01
N GLY A 469 -1.18 19.15 53.34
CA GLY A 469 -0.18 18.51 54.20
C GLY A 469 0.09 17.04 53.87
N GLY A 470 -0.96 16.19 53.90
CA GLY A 470 -0.84 14.75 53.64
C GLY A 470 -0.36 14.42 52.22
N LEU A 471 -0.86 15.15 51.22
CA LEU A 471 -0.46 14.97 49.82
C LEU A 471 1.03 15.26 49.58
N ARG A 472 1.61 16.25 50.28
CA ARG A 472 3.07 16.50 50.21
C ARG A 472 3.89 15.34 50.80
N ARG A 473 3.42 14.70 51.89
CA ARG A 473 4.10 13.52 52.47
C ARG A 473 4.09 12.34 51.49
N ALA A 474 2.94 12.01 50.91
CA ALA A 474 2.79 10.95 49.92
C ALA A 474 3.67 11.18 48.67
N SER A 475 3.65 12.40 48.12
CA SER A 475 4.52 12.80 46.99
C SER A 475 6.02 12.58 47.28
N LYS A 476 6.48 12.94 48.49
CA LYS A 476 7.88 12.77 48.91
C LYS A 476 8.26 11.29 49.06
N GLN A 477 7.39 10.44 49.63
CA GLN A 477 7.62 9.00 49.74
C GLN A 477 7.69 8.34 48.35
N ASN A 478 6.75 8.65 47.46
CA ASN A 478 6.76 8.18 46.07
C ASN A 478 8.06 8.58 45.35
N GLN A 479 8.46 9.84 45.48
CA GLN A 479 9.70 10.36 44.85
C GLN A 479 10.95 9.60 45.34
N LEU A 480 11.05 9.31 46.64
CA LEU A 480 12.15 8.52 47.20
C LEU A 480 12.18 7.09 46.64
N LEU A 481 11.03 6.40 46.64
CA LEU A 481 10.93 5.03 46.12
C LEU A 481 11.25 4.97 44.62
N TRP A 482 10.63 5.83 43.82
CA TRP A 482 10.82 5.84 42.36
C TRP A 482 12.29 6.14 41.99
N ASN A 483 12.95 7.05 42.72
CA ASN A 483 14.37 7.34 42.50
C ASN A 483 15.27 6.18 42.96
N ALA A 484 15.02 5.58 44.14
CA ALA A 484 15.80 4.44 44.62
C ALA A 484 15.74 3.23 43.67
N VAL A 485 14.55 2.95 43.13
CA VAL A 485 14.34 1.88 42.13
C VAL A 485 15.02 2.19 40.81
N LYS A 486 14.90 3.42 40.29
CA LYS A 486 15.55 3.87 39.04
C LYS A 486 17.08 3.92 39.14
N ASP A 487 17.63 4.30 40.29
CA ASP A 487 19.08 4.29 40.56
C ASP A 487 19.63 2.87 40.75
N GLY A 488 18.82 1.96 41.30
CA GLY A 488 19.22 0.58 41.61
C GLY A 488 19.68 0.35 43.05
N LYS A 489 19.31 1.24 43.99
CA LYS A 489 19.74 1.19 45.39
C LYS A 489 18.83 0.27 46.20
N VAL A 490 19.11 -1.02 46.16
CA VAL A 490 18.25 -2.06 46.78
C VAL A 490 18.07 -1.85 48.28
N ASP A 491 19.07 -1.32 48.99
CA ASP A 491 18.98 -1.11 50.44
C ASP A 491 18.08 0.09 50.82
N ASP A 492 18.09 1.16 50.02
CA ASP A 492 17.12 2.27 50.14
C ASP A 492 15.69 1.80 49.82
N VAL A 493 15.53 0.85 48.89
CA VAL A 493 14.21 0.25 48.60
C VAL A 493 13.74 -0.62 49.77
N LYS A 494 14.62 -1.41 50.39
CA LYS A 494 14.29 -2.19 51.60
C LYS A 494 13.83 -1.30 52.74
N SER A 495 14.59 -0.26 53.10
CA SER A 495 14.23 0.61 54.22
C SER A 495 12.88 1.29 54.02
N ILE A 496 12.53 1.69 52.79
CA ILE A 496 11.20 2.24 52.49
C ILE A 496 10.06 1.23 52.75
N PHE A 497 10.28 -0.06 52.47
CA PHE A 497 9.29 -1.13 52.74
C PHE A 497 9.33 -1.68 54.19
N GLU A 498 10.45 -1.51 54.91
CA GLU A 498 10.66 -2.04 56.28
C GLU A 498 10.43 -0.99 57.39
N GLU A 499 10.74 0.30 57.15
CA GLU A 499 10.73 1.38 58.15
C GLU A 499 9.48 2.29 58.10
N SER A 500 8.50 2.01 57.24
CA SER A 500 7.34 2.88 56.98
C SER A 500 6.37 3.07 58.16
N ALA A 501 6.72 2.60 59.36
CA ALA A 501 6.00 2.82 60.61
C ALA A 501 6.24 4.20 61.25
N VAL A 502 7.37 4.88 60.98
CA VAL A 502 7.67 6.20 61.58
C VAL A 502 8.46 7.11 60.61
N ILE A 503 7.78 8.02 59.91
CA ILE A 503 8.39 9.26 59.42
C ILE A 503 7.87 10.40 60.31
N ALA A 504 8.68 10.83 61.27
CA ALA A 504 8.36 11.94 62.17
C ALA A 504 8.48 13.30 61.47
N ASP A 505 7.80 14.32 62.04
CA ASP A 505 7.43 15.59 61.39
C ASP A 505 8.57 16.65 61.32
N ASP A 506 9.83 16.25 61.50
CA ASP A 506 10.95 17.14 61.87
C ASP A 506 11.58 17.98 60.72
N PHE A 507 11.01 18.00 59.51
CA PHE A 507 11.63 18.68 58.35
C PHE A 507 10.64 19.43 57.43
N VAL A 508 9.79 20.28 58.02
CA VAL A 508 9.10 21.37 57.30
C VAL A 508 9.18 22.66 58.12
N ASP A 509 10.18 23.50 57.85
CA ASP A 509 10.27 24.86 58.43
C ASP A 509 9.10 25.74 57.93
N GLU A 510 8.15 26.06 58.81
CA GLU A 510 7.31 27.26 58.67
C GLU A 510 7.98 28.48 59.34
N PRO A 511 8.00 29.65 58.69
CA PRO A 511 8.55 30.87 59.31
C PRO A 511 7.59 31.42 60.36
N ALA A 512 8.05 31.54 61.60
CA ALA A 512 7.26 32.05 62.71
C ALA A 512 6.87 33.53 62.58
N GLU A 513 5.60 33.85 62.85
CA GLU A 513 5.14 35.23 63.07
C GLU A 513 4.99 35.56 64.57
N ILE A 514 5.06 36.86 64.86
CA ILE A 514 5.41 37.42 66.17
C ILE A 514 4.16 37.72 67.02
N GLU A 515 4.02 37.06 68.17
CA GLU A 515 3.07 37.46 69.21
C GLU A 515 3.69 38.42 70.24
N ILE A 516 3.11 39.62 70.41
CA ILE A 516 3.32 40.50 71.58
C ILE A 516 1.94 41.09 72.01
N PRO A 517 1.64 41.23 73.32
CA PRO A 517 0.32 40.84 73.82
C PRO A 517 -0.43 41.94 74.63
N LEU A 518 -1.42 41.50 75.44
CA LEU A 518 -2.20 42.17 76.51
C LEU A 518 -3.55 42.80 76.08
N SER A 519 -4.62 42.84 76.90
CA SER A 519 -5.10 42.08 78.08
C SER A 519 -6.53 42.62 78.43
N ARG A 520 -7.34 42.16 79.41
CA ARG A 520 -7.18 41.30 80.60
C ARG A 520 -8.58 40.90 81.17
N LYS A 521 -8.61 39.88 82.05
CA LYS A 521 -9.58 39.57 83.16
C LYS A 521 -10.57 38.43 82.86
N THR A 522 -10.78 37.44 83.75
CA THR A 522 -10.23 37.21 85.11
C THR A 522 -10.25 35.71 85.47
N THR A 523 -9.15 35.24 86.05
CA THR A 523 -9.01 34.29 87.19
C THR A 523 -10.31 33.83 87.87
N GLN A 524 -10.48 32.58 88.31
CA GLN A 524 -9.64 31.90 89.31
C GLN A 524 -9.64 30.35 89.24
N SER A 525 -8.45 29.79 89.50
CA SER A 525 -8.10 28.53 90.20
C SER A 525 -9.25 27.60 90.68
N ALA A 526 -9.31 26.32 90.30
CA ALA A 526 -8.39 25.18 90.57
C ALA A 526 -8.56 24.52 91.96
N ALA A 527 -9.01 23.25 91.98
CA ALA A 527 -8.69 22.24 93.00
C ALA A 527 -9.09 20.80 92.57
N SER A 528 -8.29 19.83 93.00
CA SER A 528 -8.57 18.39 93.20
C SER A 528 -9.13 17.51 92.06
N THR A 529 -8.27 16.60 91.59
CA THR A 529 -8.61 15.16 91.53
C THR A 529 -8.55 14.60 92.97
N PRO A 530 -9.31 13.54 93.36
CA PRO A 530 -8.94 12.17 92.97
C PRO A 530 -10.08 11.11 92.83
N ARG A 531 -9.71 9.99 92.21
CA ARG A 531 -10.15 8.59 92.43
C ARG A 531 -11.57 8.09 92.05
N ASP A 532 -11.51 7.05 91.21
CA ASP A 532 -12.05 5.69 91.38
C ASP A 532 -13.56 5.45 91.60
N SER A 533 -14.16 4.95 90.52
CA SER A 533 -14.96 3.71 90.47
C SER A 533 -16.28 3.63 91.28
N LEU A 534 -17.43 3.70 90.58
CA LEU A 534 -18.19 2.51 90.16
C LEU A 534 -19.59 2.85 89.65
N SER A 535 -20.03 2.11 88.62
CA SER A 535 -21.42 1.85 88.23
C SER A 535 -22.36 3.04 87.95
N ARG A 536 -22.75 3.18 86.68
CA ARG A 536 -24.06 2.67 86.20
C ARG A 536 -24.20 2.85 84.69
N THR A 537 -24.33 1.73 83.99
CA THR A 537 -24.68 1.64 82.57
C THR A 537 -26.19 1.71 82.35
N ASN A 538 -26.57 2.14 81.14
CA ASN A 538 -27.87 1.95 80.47
C ASN A 538 -29.08 2.81 80.87
N SER A 539 -29.29 3.87 80.07
CA SER A 539 -30.56 4.22 79.42
C SER A 539 -30.23 5.19 78.27
N SER A 540 -30.82 5.14 77.07
CA SER A 540 -31.99 4.39 76.60
C SER A 540 -31.99 4.22 75.07
N GLU A 541 -32.30 3.01 74.60
CA GLU A 541 -33.06 2.81 73.36
C GLU A 541 -34.43 2.22 73.71
N GLY A 542 -35.42 2.48 72.85
CA GLY A 542 -36.80 2.00 72.96
C GLY A 542 -37.81 3.15 72.87
N GLY A 543 -38.86 3.10 72.04
CA GLY A 543 -39.26 2.06 71.08
C GLY A 543 -40.79 2.02 70.96
N LEU A 544 -41.32 1.71 69.78
CA LEU A 544 -42.76 1.45 69.57
C LEU A 544 -42.96 0.32 68.55
N SER A 545 -42.73 -0.92 69.01
CA SER A 545 -42.96 -2.13 68.22
C SER A 545 -43.42 -3.33 69.08
N HIS A 546 -44.43 -3.12 69.94
CA HIS A 546 -45.12 -4.23 70.63
C HIS A 546 -46.59 -3.91 70.99
N VAL A 547 -47.50 -4.19 70.04
CA VAL A 547 -48.97 -4.25 70.21
C VAL A 547 -49.49 -5.19 69.11
N PHE A 548 -50.00 -6.41 69.31
CA PHE A 548 -49.94 -7.43 70.36
C PHE A 548 -49.92 -8.82 69.63
N PRO A 549 -49.58 -9.96 70.27
CA PRO A 549 -49.53 -11.26 69.60
C PRO A 549 -50.91 -11.94 69.51
N PHE A 550 -51.08 -12.89 68.58
CA PHE A 550 -51.66 -14.25 68.75
C PHE A 550 -52.16 -14.89 67.42
N GLN A 551 -51.98 -16.21 67.33
CA GLN A 551 -52.67 -17.25 66.53
C GLN A 551 -53.51 -16.91 65.26
N ALA A 552 -52.98 -17.40 64.13
CA ALA A 552 -53.61 -18.35 63.18
C ALA A 552 -54.81 -18.00 62.25
N VAL A 553 -54.78 -18.65 61.07
CA VAL A 553 -55.86 -19.00 60.12
C VAL A 553 -56.11 -18.08 58.87
N GLU A 554 -55.65 -18.61 57.73
CA GLU A 554 -56.15 -18.55 56.34
C GLU A 554 -56.21 -17.27 55.45
N ARG A 555 -55.39 -17.37 54.37
CA ARG A 555 -55.74 -17.33 52.92
C ARG A 555 -55.82 -16.03 52.09
N ARG A 556 -55.16 -16.17 50.91
CA ARG A 556 -55.40 -15.61 49.55
C ARG A 556 -54.79 -14.24 49.15
N LEU A 557 -53.82 -14.32 48.22
CA LEU A 557 -53.72 -13.63 46.90
C LEU A 557 -54.19 -12.14 46.84
N SER A 558 -53.42 -11.13 46.42
CA SER A 558 -52.82 -11.00 45.07
C SER A 558 -52.00 -9.69 44.83
N ILE A 559 -51.19 -9.70 43.77
CA ILE A 559 -50.47 -8.63 42.98
C ILE A 559 -51.45 -7.50 42.50
N PRO A 560 -51.09 -6.23 42.05
CA PRO A 560 -49.84 -5.73 41.39
C PRO A 560 -49.25 -4.31 41.71
N ARG A 561 -48.07 -4.09 41.10
CA ARG A 561 -47.37 -2.83 40.68
C ARG A 561 -48.27 -1.64 40.27
N GLN A 562 -47.78 -0.39 40.45
CA GLN A 562 -47.54 0.56 39.32
C GLN A 562 -46.75 1.86 39.62
N LYS A 563 -46.26 2.44 38.51
CA LYS A 563 -45.40 3.63 38.28
C LYS A 563 -45.81 4.93 38.98
N LYS A 564 -44.85 5.83 39.25
CA LYS A 564 -45.10 7.28 39.48
C LYS A 564 -44.44 8.15 38.41
N LYS A 565 -45.16 9.22 38.03
CA LYS A 565 -44.73 10.28 37.09
C LYS A 565 -44.22 11.49 37.88
N VAL A 566 -43.25 12.22 37.33
CA VAL A 566 -42.88 13.57 37.80
C VAL A 566 -43.80 14.61 37.12
N LYS A 567 -44.18 15.65 37.87
CA LYS A 567 -44.81 16.86 37.33
C LYS A 567 -44.04 18.09 37.82
N MET A 568 -43.79 19.02 36.90
CA MET A 568 -43.25 20.35 37.18
C MET A 568 -44.31 21.25 37.82
N ALA A 569 -43.87 22.21 38.63
CA ALA A 569 -44.61 23.43 38.98
C ALA A 569 -43.60 24.58 39.16
N ALA A 570 -43.94 25.78 38.70
CA ALA A 570 -43.04 26.92 38.69
C ALA A 570 -43.58 28.10 39.54
N ARG A 571 -42.62 28.83 40.15
CA ARG A 571 -42.67 30.23 40.62
C ARG A 571 -43.88 30.75 41.40
N SER A 572 -43.60 31.33 42.56
CA SER A 572 -44.22 32.59 42.98
C SER A 572 -43.17 33.47 43.69
N MET A 573 -43.25 34.78 43.46
CA MET A 573 -42.41 35.82 44.09
C MET A 573 -43.23 36.55 45.16
N SER A 574 -42.60 36.96 46.26
CA SER A 574 -43.13 38.04 47.13
C SER A 574 -42.01 38.71 47.93
N ILE A 575 -42.17 40.01 48.14
CA ILE A 575 -41.13 40.96 48.57
C ILE A 575 -41.26 41.27 50.07
N SER A 576 -40.15 41.26 50.82
CA SER A 576 -39.82 42.28 51.84
C SER A 576 -38.60 41.93 52.70
N SER A 577 -37.49 42.67 52.51
CA SER A 577 -36.67 43.32 53.56
C SER A 577 -35.33 43.78 52.97
N ALA A 578 -34.95 45.03 53.27
CA ALA A 578 -33.64 45.56 52.95
C ALA A 578 -32.67 45.31 54.13
N PHE A 579 -31.36 45.43 53.86
CA PHE A 579 -30.22 45.10 54.74
C PHE A 579 -29.96 43.60 54.95
N SER A 580 -29.04 43.05 54.14
CA SER A 580 -27.86 42.30 54.60
C SER A 580 -26.96 41.97 53.39
N LEU A 581 -25.99 42.83 53.10
CA LEU A 581 -24.86 42.51 52.23
C LEU A 581 -23.83 41.70 53.04
N SER A 582 -23.05 40.85 52.36
CA SER A 582 -22.00 39.96 52.90
C SER A 582 -22.51 38.65 53.53
N SER A 583 -22.60 37.61 52.71
CA SER A 583 -22.52 36.21 53.12
C SER A 583 -21.90 35.40 51.98
N ARG A 584 -20.59 35.15 52.02
CA ARG A 584 -19.92 34.24 51.09
C ARG A 584 -20.36 32.79 51.39
N ALA A 585 -20.39 31.94 50.37
CA ALA A 585 -20.89 30.56 50.48
C ALA A 585 -20.01 29.70 51.41
N ALA A 586 -20.48 29.43 52.63
CA ALA A 586 -19.75 28.67 53.65
C ALA A 586 -20.03 27.15 53.63
N THR A 587 -20.58 26.61 52.53
CA THR A 587 -21.09 25.22 52.45
C THR A 587 -20.14 24.22 51.79
N ILE A 588 -18.98 24.67 51.27
CA ILE A 588 -18.01 23.83 50.54
C ILE A 588 -16.72 23.59 51.34
N GLU A 589 -16.29 24.53 52.20
CA GLU A 589 -15.05 24.37 52.99
C GLU A 589 -15.09 23.19 53.98
N THR A 590 -16.26 22.67 54.35
CA THR A 590 -16.42 21.58 55.34
C THR A 590 -16.38 20.16 54.76
N SER A 591 -16.35 19.97 53.43
CA SER A 591 -16.27 18.63 52.81
C SER A 591 -14.90 18.28 52.22
N LEU A 592 -14.00 19.25 52.02
CA LEU A 592 -12.68 19.04 51.42
C LEU A 592 -11.59 18.53 52.39
N SER A 593 -11.83 18.54 53.69
CA SER A 593 -10.87 18.09 54.72
C SER A 593 -10.65 16.56 54.77
N GLY A 594 -11.33 15.79 53.90
CA GLY A 594 -11.21 14.33 53.81
C GLY A 594 -10.13 13.80 52.84
N LEU A 595 -9.43 14.66 52.10
CA LEU A 595 -8.42 14.26 51.09
C LEU A 595 -7.02 13.99 51.70
N GLU A 596 -6.96 13.28 52.83
CA GLU A 596 -5.67 12.90 53.44
C GLU A 596 -4.99 11.81 52.61
N GLY A 597 -3.82 12.15 52.03
CA GLY A 597 -3.13 11.28 51.07
C GLY A 597 -2.70 9.94 51.64
N ASP A 598 -3.10 8.84 50.99
CA ASP A 598 -2.77 7.48 51.43
C ASP A 598 -1.26 7.20 51.34
N THR A 599 -0.67 6.94 52.50
CA THR A 599 0.77 6.65 52.71
C THR A 599 1.03 5.19 53.09
N SER A 600 0.03 4.31 52.96
CA SER A 600 0.18 2.89 53.30
C SER A 600 1.13 2.16 52.34
N VAL A 601 1.88 1.19 52.87
CA VAL A 601 2.89 0.42 52.12
C VAL A 601 2.30 -0.31 50.91
N GLN A 602 1.07 -0.81 51.04
CA GLN A 602 0.37 -1.50 49.96
C GLN A 602 -0.03 -0.54 48.82
N SER A 603 -0.40 0.70 49.15
CA SER A 603 -0.68 1.76 48.17
C SER A 603 0.61 2.21 47.49
N LEU A 604 1.67 2.43 48.27
CA LEU A 604 3.02 2.81 47.81
C LEU A 604 3.61 1.78 46.82
N ALA A 605 3.47 0.48 47.10
CA ALA A 605 3.92 -0.61 46.21
C ALA A 605 3.25 -0.59 44.82
N GLN A 606 1.99 -0.15 44.77
CA GLN A 606 1.14 -0.12 43.58
C GLN A 606 1.09 1.28 42.92
N THR A 607 2.02 2.16 43.31
CA THR A 607 2.15 3.49 42.72
C THR A 607 2.55 3.44 41.24
N GLN A 608 2.06 4.42 40.49
CA GLN A 608 2.43 4.66 39.10
C GLN A 608 2.91 6.10 38.94
N ASP A 609 3.91 6.30 38.06
CA ASP A 609 4.38 7.67 37.74
C ASP A 609 3.39 8.44 36.85
N GLY A 610 3.72 9.68 36.51
CA GLY A 610 2.89 10.51 35.62
C GLY A 610 2.68 9.92 34.21
N VAL A 611 3.53 8.96 33.80
CA VAL A 611 3.45 8.20 32.55
C VAL A 611 2.73 6.86 32.76
N GLY A 612 2.26 6.56 33.98
CA GLY A 612 1.51 5.35 34.29
C GLY A 612 2.38 4.09 34.41
N ASN A 613 3.71 4.22 34.47
CA ASN A 613 4.60 3.08 34.66
C ASN A 613 4.59 2.65 36.13
N SER A 614 4.50 1.34 36.38
CA SER A 614 4.57 0.75 37.71
C SER A 614 5.99 0.79 38.28
N VAL A 615 6.14 0.56 39.59
CA VAL A 615 7.45 0.39 40.24
C VAL A 615 8.27 -0.76 39.61
N LEU A 616 7.62 -1.85 39.18
CA LEU A 616 8.27 -2.97 38.47
C LEU A 616 8.78 -2.52 37.08
N MET A 617 7.96 -1.77 36.33
CA MET A 617 8.32 -1.24 35.02
C MET A 617 9.46 -0.24 35.11
N MET A 618 9.48 0.62 36.13
CA MET A 618 10.59 1.54 36.40
C MET A 618 11.92 0.81 36.64
N ALA A 619 11.91 -0.37 37.27
CA ALA A 619 13.11 -1.19 37.44
C ALA A 619 13.61 -1.80 36.11
N VAL A 620 12.70 -2.16 35.21
CA VAL A 620 13.01 -2.67 33.86
C VAL A 620 13.55 -1.55 32.97
N GLU A 621 12.86 -0.40 32.89
CA GLU A 621 13.29 0.77 32.12
C GLU A 621 14.62 1.34 32.62
N GLY A 622 14.84 1.38 33.95
CA GLY A 622 16.11 1.76 34.56
C GLY A 622 17.25 0.74 34.38
N GLN A 623 16.98 -0.41 33.75
CA GLN A 623 17.92 -1.51 33.54
C GLN A 623 18.54 -2.07 34.84
N LYS A 624 17.76 -2.19 35.93
CA LYS A 624 18.23 -2.59 37.27
C LYS A 624 17.78 -4.00 37.66
N PRO A 625 18.49 -5.08 37.26
CA PRO A 625 18.08 -6.46 37.53
C PRO A 625 18.03 -6.82 39.01
N GLN A 626 18.87 -6.21 39.86
CA GLN A 626 18.88 -6.50 41.30
C GLN A 626 17.65 -5.91 42.01
N SER A 627 17.21 -4.71 41.63
CA SER A 627 15.95 -4.12 42.11
C SER A 627 14.75 -4.98 41.72
N LEU A 628 14.69 -5.42 40.46
CA LEU A 628 13.60 -6.27 39.98
C LEU A 628 13.57 -7.63 40.72
N ARG A 629 14.73 -8.27 40.93
CA ARG A 629 14.82 -9.51 41.75
C ARG A 629 14.34 -9.33 43.18
N TYR A 630 14.57 -8.15 43.79
CA TYR A 630 14.08 -7.86 45.12
C TYR A 630 12.55 -7.66 45.12
N LEU A 631 12.03 -6.82 44.23
CA LEU A 631 10.59 -6.55 44.13
C LEU A 631 9.78 -7.83 43.84
N LEU A 632 10.26 -8.70 42.94
CA LEU A 632 9.60 -9.98 42.63
C LEU A 632 9.61 -11.00 43.79
N ARG A 633 10.40 -10.78 44.85
CA ARG A 633 10.34 -11.60 46.09
C ARG A 633 9.25 -11.13 47.06
N LEU A 634 8.74 -9.91 46.92
CA LEU A 634 7.69 -9.34 47.76
C LEU A 634 6.31 -9.84 47.30
N SER A 635 6.07 -11.15 47.38
CA SER A 635 4.84 -11.81 46.92
C SER A 635 3.56 -11.36 47.66
N GLU A 636 3.70 -10.71 48.82
CA GLU A 636 2.60 -10.08 49.57
C GLU A 636 2.11 -8.77 48.92
N HIS A 637 2.91 -8.16 48.03
CA HIS A 637 2.60 -6.88 47.38
C HIS A 637 2.51 -6.99 45.85
N TYR A 638 3.19 -7.97 45.25
CA TYR A 638 3.14 -8.25 43.81
C TYR A 638 2.71 -9.70 43.56
N GLY A 639 1.40 -9.91 43.36
CA GLY A 639 0.86 -11.21 42.98
C GLY A 639 1.29 -11.65 41.57
N THR A 640 1.14 -12.94 41.26
CA THR A 640 1.42 -13.48 39.91
C THR A 640 0.69 -12.73 38.80
N ASP A 641 -0.57 -12.41 39.08
CA ASP A 641 -1.50 -11.74 38.18
C ASP A 641 -1.17 -10.25 38.05
N ASP A 642 -0.59 -9.66 39.09
CA ASP A 642 -0.08 -8.28 39.10
C ASP A 642 1.22 -8.13 38.29
N VAL A 643 2.12 -9.12 38.33
CA VAL A 643 3.35 -9.08 37.54
C VAL A 643 3.06 -9.35 36.05
N LEU A 644 2.25 -10.38 35.75
CA LEU A 644 1.92 -10.73 34.36
C LEU A 644 0.90 -9.78 33.71
N GLY A 645 0.06 -9.13 34.51
CA GLY A 645 -0.87 -8.09 34.04
C GLY A 645 -0.25 -6.70 33.91
N ASP A 646 1.04 -6.52 34.20
CA ASP A 646 1.69 -5.22 34.16
C ASP A 646 2.11 -4.80 32.73
N VAL A 647 1.68 -3.60 32.34
CA VAL A 647 1.79 -3.08 30.97
C VAL A 647 1.94 -1.55 30.95
N THR A 648 2.90 -1.05 30.15
CA THR A 648 3.10 0.40 29.92
C THR A 648 1.86 1.07 29.32
N GLN A 649 1.80 2.42 29.28
CA GLN A 649 0.79 3.15 28.50
C GLN A 649 0.72 2.74 27.02
N GLU A 650 1.81 2.24 26.44
CA GLU A 650 1.86 1.68 25.08
C GLU A 650 1.39 0.23 24.98
N GLY A 651 1.07 -0.44 26.10
CA GLY A 651 0.62 -1.83 26.15
C GLY A 651 1.76 -2.85 26.08
N ALA A 652 3.01 -2.44 26.28
CA ALA A 652 4.13 -3.37 26.34
C ALA A 652 4.20 -4.02 27.74
N THR A 653 4.26 -5.34 27.79
CA THR A 653 4.48 -6.11 29.02
C THR A 653 5.91 -5.93 29.55
N LEU A 654 6.15 -6.22 30.84
CA LEU A 654 7.49 -6.23 31.43
C LEU A 654 8.52 -7.01 30.58
N LEU A 655 8.16 -8.21 30.10
CA LEU A 655 9.02 -9.01 29.23
C LEU A 655 9.25 -8.33 27.86
N SER A 656 8.23 -7.73 27.27
CA SER A 656 8.35 -7.01 25.99
C SER A 656 9.25 -5.78 26.11
N ALA A 657 9.22 -5.07 27.24
CA ALA A 657 10.12 -3.96 27.54
C ALA A 657 11.57 -4.46 27.72
N ALA A 658 11.79 -5.52 28.51
CA ALA A 658 13.12 -6.10 28.71
C ALA A 658 13.78 -6.61 27.41
N VAL A 659 12.99 -7.25 26.52
CA VAL A 659 13.44 -7.69 25.19
C VAL A 659 13.72 -6.49 24.26
N GLN A 660 12.91 -5.42 24.31
CA GLN A 660 13.18 -4.20 23.55
C GLN A 660 14.47 -3.50 23.98
N LEU A 661 14.82 -3.56 25.27
CA LEU A 661 16.08 -3.05 25.82
C LEU A 661 17.29 -4.00 25.61
N ALA A 662 17.07 -5.19 25.05
CA ALA A 662 18.08 -6.23 24.83
C ALA A 662 18.87 -6.65 26.10
N ASN A 663 18.31 -6.45 27.30
CA ASN A 663 18.97 -6.81 28.55
C ASN A 663 18.66 -8.26 28.93
N ARG A 664 19.61 -9.16 28.64
CA ARG A 664 19.50 -10.59 28.91
C ARG A 664 19.16 -10.93 30.37
N GLU A 665 19.83 -10.30 31.34
CA GLU A 665 19.60 -10.64 32.75
C GLU A 665 18.17 -10.35 33.18
N LEU A 666 17.61 -9.21 32.75
CA LEU A 666 16.21 -8.86 33.02
C LEU A 666 15.24 -9.84 32.36
N VAL A 667 15.52 -10.25 31.12
CA VAL A 667 14.68 -11.22 30.41
C VAL A 667 14.72 -12.59 31.09
N ASP A 668 15.90 -13.09 31.46
CA ASP A 668 16.03 -14.36 32.18
C ASP A 668 15.30 -14.32 33.54
N ILE A 669 15.41 -13.22 34.31
CA ILE A 669 14.65 -13.04 35.58
C ILE A 669 13.13 -13.13 35.37
N ILE A 670 12.59 -12.45 34.35
CA ILE A 670 11.15 -12.40 34.10
C ILE A 670 10.65 -13.74 33.55
N LEU A 671 11.43 -14.40 32.69
CA LEU A 671 11.10 -15.74 32.16
C LEU A 671 11.12 -16.78 33.27
N ASP A 672 12.16 -16.82 34.11
CA ASP A 672 12.26 -17.77 35.21
C ASP A 672 11.12 -17.59 36.22
N PHE A 673 10.72 -16.33 36.53
CA PHE A 673 9.54 -16.04 37.34
C PHE A 673 8.25 -16.53 36.68
N ALA A 674 8.06 -16.29 35.38
CA ALA A 674 6.87 -16.72 34.65
C ALA A 674 6.77 -18.24 34.53
N GLU A 675 7.87 -18.93 34.20
CA GLU A 675 7.92 -20.39 34.08
C GLU A 675 7.66 -21.10 35.43
N GLN A 676 8.09 -20.51 36.57
CA GLN A 676 7.88 -21.09 37.90
C GLN A 676 6.46 -20.90 38.45
N ASN A 677 5.77 -19.82 38.07
CA ASN A 677 4.50 -19.40 38.69
C ASN A 677 3.26 -19.53 37.78
N THR A 678 3.41 -20.07 36.56
CA THR A 678 2.36 -20.00 35.52
C THR A 678 2.18 -21.31 34.76
N ASN A 679 0.94 -21.67 34.44
CA ASN A 679 0.64 -22.79 33.53
C ASN A 679 0.98 -22.42 32.07
N GLU A 680 1.36 -23.41 31.24
CA GLU A 680 1.79 -23.20 29.86
C GLU A 680 0.78 -22.42 29.00
N THR A 681 -0.52 -22.68 29.15
CA THR A 681 -1.59 -21.96 28.43
C THR A 681 -1.60 -20.46 28.75
N ARG A 682 -1.54 -20.10 30.03
CA ARG A 682 -1.51 -18.72 30.50
C ARG A 682 -0.18 -18.02 30.17
N PHE A 683 0.91 -18.77 30.11
CA PHE A 683 2.19 -18.26 29.61
C PHE A 683 2.15 -17.95 28.10
N ARG A 684 1.52 -18.80 27.29
CA ARG A 684 1.25 -18.51 25.86
C ARG A 684 0.38 -17.26 25.68
N GLU A 685 -0.64 -17.08 26.52
CA GLU A 685 -1.48 -15.86 26.53
C GLU A 685 -0.65 -14.60 26.86
N TYR A 686 0.22 -14.66 27.86
CA TYR A 686 1.15 -13.57 28.21
C TYR A 686 2.10 -13.22 27.05
N LEU A 687 2.70 -14.22 26.39
CA LEU A 687 3.53 -14.00 25.20
C LEU A 687 2.74 -13.47 23.99
N ALA A 688 1.41 -13.64 23.98
CA ALA A 688 0.52 -13.15 22.93
C ALA A 688 -0.08 -11.76 23.20
N VAL A 689 0.18 -11.11 24.34
CA VAL A 689 -0.25 -9.73 24.61
C VAL A 689 0.33 -8.78 23.55
N LYS A 690 -0.49 -7.85 23.05
CA LYS A 690 -0.14 -6.90 21.98
C LYS A 690 0.01 -5.47 22.50
N ASP A 691 1.05 -4.79 22.04
CA ASP A 691 1.23 -3.34 22.22
C ASP A 691 0.25 -2.52 21.33
N THR A 692 0.30 -1.20 21.45
CA THR A 692 -0.46 -0.24 20.62
C THR A 692 -0.15 -0.33 19.12
N ARG A 693 0.97 -0.95 18.72
CA ARG A 693 1.34 -1.26 17.32
C ARG A 693 0.85 -2.64 16.88
N GLY A 694 0.20 -3.40 17.76
CA GLY A 694 -0.30 -4.75 17.53
C GLY A 694 0.76 -5.84 17.71
N ARG A 695 1.94 -5.50 18.21
CA ARG A 695 3.12 -6.37 18.33
C ARG A 695 3.21 -6.99 19.71
N SER A 696 3.50 -8.28 19.75
CA SER A 696 3.84 -9.01 20.96
C SER A 696 5.35 -9.11 21.16
N VAL A 697 5.80 -9.64 22.31
CA VAL A 697 7.23 -9.89 22.58
C VAL A 697 7.91 -10.70 21.47
N ALA A 698 7.21 -11.65 20.85
CA ALA A 698 7.72 -12.45 19.74
C ALA A 698 8.14 -11.59 18.52
N HIS A 699 7.52 -10.42 18.31
CA HIS A 699 7.90 -9.51 17.23
C HIS A 699 9.22 -8.79 17.49
N TYR A 700 9.68 -8.72 18.75
CA TYR A 700 10.93 -8.08 19.17
C TYR A 700 12.06 -9.08 19.45
N ILE A 701 11.82 -10.39 19.27
CA ILE A 701 12.78 -11.45 19.62
C ILE A 701 14.11 -11.36 18.87
N PHE A 702 14.17 -10.63 17.75
CA PHE A 702 15.40 -10.34 17.03
C PHE A 702 16.45 -9.57 17.85
N ASN A 703 16.05 -8.88 18.94
CA ASN A 703 16.97 -8.28 19.90
C ASN A 703 17.65 -9.30 20.82
N THR A 704 17.12 -10.51 20.93
CA THR A 704 17.58 -11.57 21.86
C THR A 704 17.50 -12.96 21.20
N PRO A 705 18.34 -13.24 20.17
CA PRO A 705 18.21 -14.44 19.34
C PRO A 705 18.27 -15.77 20.10
N ASP A 706 18.98 -15.83 21.23
CA ASP A 706 19.07 -17.03 22.10
C ASP A 706 17.68 -17.55 22.54
N LEU A 707 16.71 -16.65 22.73
CA LEU A 707 15.35 -16.99 23.18
C LEU A 707 14.54 -17.74 22.13
N ILE A 708 14.91 -17.63 20.85
CA ILE A 708 14.25 -18.36 19.76
C ILE A 708 14.31 -19.87 20.02
N LYS A 709 15.42 -20.35 20.60
CA LYS A 709 15.61 -21.76 20.97
C LYS A 709 14.85 -22.15 22.23
N ARG A 710 14.89 -21.31 23.29
CA ARG A 710 14.21 -21.57 24.58
C ARG A 710 12.68 -21.60 24.41
N LEU A 711 12.13 -20.71 23.60
CA LEU A 711 10.67 -20.47 23.52
C LEU A 711 10.04 -20.94 22.19
N ALA A 712 10.76 -21.70 21.37
CA ALA A 712 10.37 -22.10 20.01
C ALA A 712 8.89 -22.52 19.87
N ASN A 713 8.44 -23.45 20.73
CA ASN A 713 7.10 -24.06 20.68
C ASN A 713 5.99 -23.19 21.31
N VAL A 714 6.35 -22.14 22.04
CA VAL A 714 5.43 -21.34 22.88
C VAL A 714 5.14 -19.98 22.24
N LEU A 715 6.03 -19.51 21.36
CA LEU A 715 5.92 -18.21 20.70
C LEU A 715 4.76 -18.18 19.67
N PRO A 716 3.96 -17.10 19.62
CA PRO A 716 2.84 -16.95 18.70
C PRO A 716 3.29 -16.57 17.26
N TRP A 717 4.02 -17.46 16.58
CA TRP A 717 4.63 -17.20 15.25
C TRP A 717 3.67 -16.77 14.13
N ARG A 718 2.37 -17.08 14.22
CA ARG A 718 1.32 -16.70 13.25
C ARG A 718 0.62 -15.36 13.57
N GLN A 719 0.88 -14.77 14.73
CA GLN A 719 0.22 -13.53 15.17
C GLN A 719 0.67 -12.34 14.32
N LYS A 720 -0.28 -11.54 13.80
CA LYS A 720 0.04 -10.36 12.97
C LYS A 720 -0.01 -9.03 13.74
N ASP A 721 0.92 -8.12 13.45
CA ASP A 721 0.89 -6.71 13.88
C ASP A 721 -0.11 -5.85 13.08
N LYS A 722 -0.20 -4.53 13.36
CA LYS A 722 -1.10 -3.60 12.63
C LYS A 722 -0.75 -3.38 11.13
N ILE A 723 0.33 -3.98 10.64
CA ILE A 723 0.80 -3.90 9.24
C ILE A 723 0.74 -5.31 8.60
N GLY A 724 0.27 -6.32 9.34
CA GLY A 724 0.20 -7.71 8.90
C GLY A 724 1.48 -8.50 9.12
N HIS A 725 2.55 -7.92 9.68
CA HIS A 725 3.79 -8.65 9.89
C HIS A 725 3.62 -9.69 11.01
N THR A 726 4.18 -10.88 10.83
CA THR A 726 4.33 -11.89 11.88
C THR A 726 5.71 -11.80 12.56
N PRO A 727 5.93 -12.44 13.72
CA PRO A 727 7.26 -12.56 14.34
C PRO A 727 8.36 -13.02 13.37
N LEU A 728 8.11 -14.07 12.59
CA LEU A 728 9.05 -14.56 11.59
C LEU A 728 9.31 -13.52 10.47
N PHE A 729 8.28 -12.76 10.07
CA PHE A 729 8.43 -11.67 9.10
C PHE A 729 9.26 -10.51 9.65
N ALA A 730 9.14 -10.20 10.94
CA ALA A 730 9.95 -9.18 11.60
C ALA A 730 11.44 -9.60 11.64
N VAL A 731 11.72 -10.84 12.06
CA VAL A 731 13.08 -11.41 12.06
C VAL A 731 13.69 -11.38 10.65
N CYS A 732 12.94 -11.80 9.62
CA CYS A 732 13.38 -11.75 8.22
C CYS A 732 13.61 -10.33 7.65
N ARG A 733 13.20 -9.25 8.33
CA ARG A 733 13.43 -7.85 7.90
C ARG A 733 14.65 -7.20 8.55
N THR A 734 15.30 -7.84 9.53
CA THR A 734 16.39 -7.24 10.32
C THR A 734 17.77 -7.51 9.72
N TYR A 735 17.98 -7.05 8.48
CA TYR A 735 19.21 -7.30 7.70
C TYR A 735 20.49 -6.78 8.37
N ASP A 736 20.38 -5.79 9.26
CA ASP A 736 21.50 -5.14 9.93
C ASP A 736 21.98 -5.90 11.18
N HIS A 737 21.32 -7.00 11.57
CA HIS A 737 21.72 -7.80 12.73
C HIS A 737 22.97 -8.65 12.42
N PRO A 738 24.02 -8.67 13.27
CA PRO A 738 25.26 -9.41 12.99
C PRO A 738 25.02 -10.90 12.73
N ASP A 739 24.21 -11.55 13.57
CA ASP A 739 23.87 -12.97 13.44
C ASP A 739 22.68 -13.28 12.52
N TYR A 740 22.29 -12.38 11.61
CA TYR A 740 21.07 -12.50 10.77
C TYR A 740 20.88 -13.89 10.14
N ASN A 741 21.94 -14.48 9.55
CA ASN A 741 21.89 -15.82 8.96
C ASN A 741 21.56 -16.93 9.97
N SER A 742 22.16 -16.87 11.17
CA SER A 742 21.91 -17.82 12.24
C SER A 742 20.50 -17.65 12.78
N MET A 743 20.18 -16.42 13.22
CA MET A 743 18.90 -16.04 13.80
C MET A 743 17.69 -16.40 12.91
N VAL A 744 17.72 -16.04 11.62
CA VAL A 744 16.62 -16.38 10.70
C VAL A 744 16.51 -17.89 10.48
N SER A 745 17.63 -18.60 10.42
CA SER A 745 17.62 -20.06 10.24
C SER A 745 17.02 -20.78 11.45
N GLU A 746 17.38 -20.36 12.65
CA GLU A 746 16.80 -20.86 13.90
C GLU A 746 15.32 -20.48 14.00
N ALA A 747 14.92 -19.27 13.59
CA ALA A 747 13.52 -18.85 13.54
C ALA A 747 12.68 -19.66 12.55
N LEU A 748 13.24 -20.04 11.38
CA LEU A 748 12.57 -20.93 10.42
C LEU A 748 12.38 -22.34 10.99
N ILE A 749 13.36 -22.87 11.74
CA ILE A 749 13.26 -24.17 12.41
C ILE A 749 12.24 -24.11 13.56
N ALA A 750 12.29 -23.09 14.40
CA ALA A 750 11.37 -22.89 15.52
C ALA A 750 9.92 -22.69 15.05
N ALA A 751 9.70 -21.88 14.02
CA ALA A 751 8.38 -21.69 13.42
C ALA A 751 7.83 -22.99 12.81
N LYS A 752 8.70 -23.85 12.23
CA LYS A 752 8.31 -25.19 11.76
C LYS A 752 7.89 -26.08 12.92
N GLN A 753 8.68 -26.13 14.00
CA GLN A 753 8.36 -26.94 15.18
C GLN A 753 7.03 -26.50 15.83
N ALA A 754 6.79 -25.20 15.94
CA ALA A 754 5.55 -24.62 16.44
C ALA A 754 4.32 -24.88 15.55
N GLN A 755 4.50 -25.26 14.27
CA GLN A 755 3.40 -25.62 13.37
C GLN A 755 2.73 -26.94 13.79
N GLY A 756 3.46 -27.82 14.49
CA GLY A 756 2.94 -29.06 15.09
C GLY A 756 2.62 -30.19 14.11
N ASP A 757 2.85 -30.00 12.81
CA ASP A 757 2.74 -31.01 11.77
C ASP A 757 4.12 -31.40 11.20
N ASP A 758 4.25 -32.64 10.72
CA ASP A 758 5.48 -33.12 10.04
C ASP A 758 5.72 -32.47 8.66
N GLY A 759 4.85 -31.53 8.26
CA GLY A 759 4.90 -30.83 6.99
C GLY A 759 6.05 -29.81 6.89
N PRO A 760 6.39 -29.33 5.69
CA PRO A 760 7.28 -28.19 5.52
C PRO A 760 6.65 -26.90 6.08
N LEU A 761 7.49 -25.93 6.46
CA LEU A 761 7.02 -24.62 6.95
C LEU A 761 6.21 -23.90 5.86
N ARG A 762 5.06 -23.34 6.24
CA ARG A 762 4.12 -22.69 5.32
C ARG A 762 4.39 -21.20 5.23
N ILE A 763 4.91 -20.75 4.09
CA ILE A 763 5.27 -19.33 3.91
C ILE A 763 4.03 -18.42 3.73
N GLU A 764 2.88 -18.97 3.34
CA GLU A 764 1.65 -18.20 3.11
C GLU A 764 1.04 -17.60 4.38
N ASP A 765 1.23 -18.26 5.53
CA ASP A 765 0.84 -17.76 6.86
C ASP A 765 1.58 -16.44 7.21
N HIS A 766 2.80 -16.28 6.68
CA HIS A 766 3.72 -15.18 6.94
C HIS A 766 3.69 -14.14 5.81
N THR A 767 2.51 -13.55 5.60
CA THR A 767 2.22 -12.52 4.60
C THR A 767 1.82 -11.19 5.24
N ASP A 768 2.30 -10.05 4.72
CA ASP A 768 1.89 -8.72 5.20
C ASP A 768 0.54 -8.25 4.60
N ASP A 769 0.00 -7.13 5.09
CA ASP A 769 -1.26 -6.54 4.60
C ASP A 769 -1.18 -5.98 3.16
N LYS A 770 -0.02 -6.10 2.50
CA LYS A 770 0.24 -5.67 1.11
C LYS A 770 0.49 -6.87 0.17
N GLY A 771 0.27 -8.09 0.66
CA GLY A 771 0.48 -9.34 -0.08
C GLY A 771 1.95 -9.74 -0.25
N ASN A 772 2.90 -9.13 0.45
CA ASN A 772 4.30 -9.55 0.40
C ASN A 772 4.48 -10.83 1.25
N SER A 773 5.04 -11.88 0.65
CA SER A 773 5.50 -13.08 1.36
C SER A 773 6.96 -12.94 1.84
N LEU A 774 7.46 -13.89 2.63
CA LEU A 774 8.88 -13.89 3.04
C LEU A 774 9.86 -13.85 1.86
N LEU A 775 9.50 -14.42 0.70
CA LEU A 775 10.31 -14.33 -0.53
C LEU A 775 10.49 -12.90 -1.06
N HIS A 776 9.54 -12.01 -0.78
CA HIS A 776 9.56 -10.62 -1.26
C HIS A 776 10.53 -9.74 -0.43
N ILE A 777 10.80 -10.13 0.81
CA ILE A 777 11.64 -9.36 1.75
C ILE A 777 13.09 -9.86 1.78
N VAL A 778 13.30 -11.18 1.98
CA VAL A 778 14.61 -11.78 2.27
C VAL A 778 15.67 -11.34 1.26
N ASN A 779 16.80 -10.85 1.78
CA ASN A 779 17.91 -10.31 0.99
C ASN A 779 19.03 -11.33 0.74
N ASP A 780 19.20 -12.32 1.62
CA ASP A 780 20.35 -13.23 1.63
C ASP A 780 20.12 -14.50 0.78
N ALA A 781 21.09 -14.82 -0.06
CA ALA A 781 21.16 -15.99 -0.93
C ALA A 781 21.07 -17.32 -0.18
N LEU A 782 21.76 -17.46 0.95
CA LEU A 782 21.81 -18.69 1.73
C LEU A 782 20.45 -18.98 2.40
N ILE A 783 19.82 -17.96 2.97
CA ILE A 783 18.48 -18.06 3.57
C ILE A 783 17.46 -18.39 2.48
N MET A 784 17.54 -17.73 1.32
CA MET A 784 16.65 -18.02 0.19
C MET A 784 16.74 -19.49 -0.24
N GLN A 785 17.95 -20.04 -0.41
CA GLN A 785 18.13 -21.46 -0.74
C GLN A 785 17.53 -22.39 0.33
N ARG A 786 17.70 -22.07 1.62
CA ARG A 786 17.08 -22.83 2.72
C ARG A 786 15.55 -22.77 2.66
N ILE A 787 14.97 -21.60 2.42
CA ILE A 787 13.51 -21.46 2.25
C ILE A 787 13.00 -22.29 1.07
N LEU A 788 13.70 -22.28 -0.07
CA LEU A 788 13.28 -23.07 -1.25
C LEU A 788 13.44 -24.58 -1.09
N GLN A 789 14.32 -25.03 -0.17
CA GLN A 789 14.56 -26.45 0.12
C GLN A 789 13.64 -27.03 1.21
N TYR A 790 13.35 -26.26 2.27
CA TYR A 790 12.69 -26.77 3.49
C TYR A 790 11.26 -26.27 3.72
N CYS A 791 10.78 -25.29 2.94
CA CYS A 791 9.47 -24.68 3.10
C CYS A 791 8.56 -24.97 1.88
N ASP A 792 7.24 -24.94 2.08
CA ASP A 792 6.27 -24.93 0.97
C ASP A 792 6.02 -23.48 0.54
N VAL A 793 6.38 -23.19 -0.71
CA VAL A 793 6.43 -21.82 -1.23
C VAL A 793 5.98 -21.76 -2.68
N ASP A 794 5.23 -20.69 -2.99
CA ASP A 794 4.99 -20.24 -4.35
C ASP A 794 6.05 -19.21 -4.76
N LEU A 795 6.92 -19.58 -5.70
CA LEU A 795 7.93 -18.71 -6.29
C LEU A 795 7.34 -17.58 -7.15
N ASN A 796 6.13 -17.78 -7.66
CA ASN A 796 5.43 -16.86 -8.57
C ASN A 796 4.35 -16.04 -7.86
N ALA A 797 4.24 -16.14 -6.53
CA ALA A 797 3.33 -15.32 -5.73
C ALA A 797 3.50 -13.83 -6.04
N MET A 798 2.37 -13.14 -6.25
CA MET A 798 2.33 -11.73 -6.59
C MET A 798 1.74 -10.93 -5.43
N ASN A 799 2.41 -9.85 -5.02
CA ASN A 799 1.85 -8.90 -4.04
C ASN A 799 0.74 -8.03 -4.65
N ASP A 800 0.11 -7.14 -3.87
CA ASP A 800 -1.00 -6.28 -4.31
C ASP A 800 -0.67 -5.41 -5.52
N ARG A 801 0.61 -5.05 -5.68
CA ARG A 801 1.13 -4.26 -6.81
C ARG A 801 1.52 -5.13 -8.01
N LYS A 802 1.20 -6.43 -7.98
CA LYS A 802 1.53 -7.44 -8.97
C LYS A 802 3.04 -7.66 -9.18
N PHE A 803 3.88 -7.40 -8.19
CA PHE A 803 5.29 -7.79 -8.24
C PHE A 803 5.49 -9.21 -7.72
N THR A 804 6.30 -10.00 -8.41
CA THR A 804 6.83 -11.29 -7.92
C THR A 804 8.17 -11.09 -7.17
N PRO A 805 8.63 -12.06 -6.36
CA PRO A 805 9.95 -12.04 -5.73
C PRO A 805 11.09 -11.77 -6.72
N LEU A 806 11.05 -12.40 -7.90
CA LEU A 806 12.03 -12.18 -8.97
C LEU A 806 12.02 -10.73 -9.47
N MET A 807 10.84 -10.11 -9.65
CA MET A 807 10.76 -8.70 -10.07
C MET A 807 11.37 -7.75 -9.04
N LEU A 808 11.17 -8.00 -7.75
CA LEU A 808 11.79 -7.22 -6.67
C LEU A 808 13.32 -7.43 -6.65
N ALA A 809 13.79 -8.66 -6.80
CA ALA A 809 15.21 -8.96 -6.92
C ALA A 809 15.87 -8.20 -8.10
N SER A 810 15.26 -8.25 -9.29
CA SER A 810 15.74 -7.50 -10.46
C SER A 810 15.72 -5.98 -10.23
N LYS A 811 14.64 -5.44 -9.65
CA LYS A 811 14.46 -4.01 -9.41
C LYS A 811 15.49 -3.43 -8.43
N TYR A 812 15.89 -4.19 -7.42
CA TYR A 812 16.91 -3.76 -6.47
C TYR A 812 18.33 -4.16 -6.87
N GLY A 813 18.50 -4.93 -7.94
CA GLY A 813 19.80 -5.41 -8.43
C GLY A 813 20.41 -6.51 -7.57
N ARG A 814 19.58 -7.36 -6.94
CA ARG A 814 20.01 -8.50 -6.12
C ARG A 814 20.44 -9.66 -7.02
N VAL A 815 21.64 -9.58 -7.62
CA VAL A 815 22.12 -10.52 -8.65
C VAL A 815 22.08 -11.98 -8.19
N ASP A 816 22.44 -12.30 -6.94
CA ASP A 816 22.44 -13.68 -6.45
C ASP A 816 21.03 -14.23 -6.17
N MET A 817 20.07 -13.38 -5.75
CA MET A 817 18.64 -13.75 -5.74
C MET A 817 18.15 -14.13 -7.14
N VAL A 818 18.51 -13.33 -8.14
CA VAL A 818 18.14 -13.58 -9.54
C VAL A 818 18.71 -14.91 -10.04
N ARG A 819 19.97 -15.25 -9.68
CA ARG A 819 20.58 -16.56 -10.00
C ARG A 819 19.80 -17.72 -9.37
N ILE A 820 19.45 -17.61 -8.08
CA ILE A 820 18.71 -18.65 -7.36
C ILE A 820 17.32 -18.85 -7.95
N PHE A 821 16.57 -17.77 -8.19
CA PHE A 821 15.22 -17.86 -8.74
C PHE A 821 15.21 -18.42 -10.17
N ILE A 822 16.12 -17.99 -11.05
CA ILE A 822 16.17 -18.48 -12.44
C ILE A 822 16.69 -19.92 -12.54
N GLY A 823 17.48 -20.37 -11.56
CA GLY A 823 17.92 -21.77 -11.45
C GLY A 823 16.78 -22.75 -11.12
N ASP A 824 15.64 -22.29 -10.61
CA ASP A 824 14.49 -23.14 -10.30
C ASP A 824 13.51 -23.23 -11.48
N PRO A 825 13.23 -24.43 -12.02
CA PRO A 825 12.36 -24.60 -13.20
C PRO A 825 10.88 -24.24 -12.95
N ARG A 826 10.47 -23.92 -11.73
CA ARG A 826 9.12 -23.47 -11.38
C ARG A 826 8.89 -21.99 -11.64
N ILE A 827 9.95 -21.18 -11.71
CA ILE A 827 9.84 -19.73 -11.89
C ILE A 827 9.20 -19.38 -13.24
N ASP A 828 8.51 -18.26 -13.31
CA ASP A 828 7.97 -17.70 -14.54
C ASP A 828 8.57 -16.31 -14.82
N LEU A 829 9.29 -16.22 -15.94
CA LEU A 829 10.00 -15.02 -16.37
C LEU A 829 9.11 -14.04 -17.15
N HIS A 830 7.96 -14.50 -17.64
CA HIS A 830 7.07 -13.74 -18.52
C HIS A 830 5.90 -13.09 -17.77
N LEU A 831 5.73 -13.36 -16.48
CA LEU A 831 4.80 -12.65 -15.61
C LEU A 831 5.03 -11.13 -15.66
N ARG A 832 3.93 -10.38 -15.49
CA ARG A 832 3.91 -8.92 -15.66
C ARG A 832 3.26 -8.23 -14.46
N GLU A 833 3.86 -7.12 -14.04
CA GLU A 833 3.29 -6.23 -13.02
C GLU A 833 2.10 -5.41 -13.55
N GLY A 834 1.47 -4.58 -12.69
CA GLY A 834 0.27 -3.81 -13.03
C GLY A 834 0.38 -2.89 -14.26
N ARG A 835 1.58 -2.41 -14.61
CA ARG A 835 1.89 -1.63 -15.82
C ARG A 835 2.27 -2.48 -17.04
N GLY A 836 2.33 -3.81 -16.90
CA GLY A 836 2.66 -4.75 -17.98
C GLY A 836 4.16 -5.01 -18.18
N LEU A 837 5.02 -4.62 -17.23
CA LEU A 837 6.48 -4.82 -17.28
C LEU A 837 6.88 -6.18 -16.68
N THR A 838 7.90 -6.80 -17.28
CA THR A 838 8.50 -8.07 -16.84
C THR A 838 9.69 -7.84 -15.90
N ALA A 839 10.18 -8.90 -15.25
CA ALA A 839 11.35 -8.82 -14.36
C ALA A 839 12.62 -8.29 -15.05
N VAL A 840 12.80 -8.50 -16.36
CA VAL A 840 13.95 -7.96 -17.11
C VAL A 840 13.84 -6.46 -17.35
N GLU A 841 12.63 -5.94 -17.55
CA GLU A 841 12.40 -4.51 -17.82
C GLU A 841 12.39 -3.66 -16.56
N LEU A 842 12.12 -4.29 -15.41
CA LEU A 842 12.24 -3.69 -14.09
C LEU A 842 13.68 -3.68 -13.57
N ALA A 843 14.61 -4.36 -14.24
CA ALA A 843 15.97 -4.53 -13.77
C ALA A 843 16.73 -3.19 -13.64
N LYS A 844 17.36 -3.01 -12.47
CA LYS A 844 18.04 -1.78 -12.04
C LYS A 844 19.04 -1.23 -13.06
N ASP A 845 19.81 -2.11 -13.68
CA ASP A 845 20.96 -1.80 -14.52
C ASP A 845 21.15 -2.84 -15.64
N ASP A 846 22.11 -2.58 -16.52
CA ASP A 846 22.44 -3.42 -17.67
C ASP A 846 23.12 -4.73 -17.25
N GLU A 847 23.79 -4.77 -16.09
CA GLU A 847 24.43 -5.99 -15.57
C GLU A 847 23.38 -7.03 -15.18
N VAL A 848 22.37 -6.63 -14.42
CA VAL A 848 21.25 -7.51 -14.03
C VAL A 848 20.50 -8.01 -15.26
N ARG A 849 20.26 -7.15 -16.26
CA ARG A 849 19.64 -7.56 -17.54
C ARG A 849 20.51 -8.57 -18.28
N ASN A 850 21.80 -8.29 -18.42
CA ASN A 850 22.73 -9.22 -19.06
C ASN A 850 22.80 -10.56 -18.33
N ARG A 851 22.80 -10.57 -16.99
CA ARG A 851 22.84 -11.80 -16.19
C ARG A 851 21.54 -12.61 -16.30
N ILE A 852 20.37 -11.98 -16.34
CA ILE A 852 19.10 -12.69 -16.64
C ILE A 852 19.19 -13.27 -18.07
N ASP A 853 19.65 -12.46 -19.03
CA ASP A 853 19.81 -12.88 -20.41
C ASP A 853 20.82 -14.06 -20.53
N ASP A 854 21.89 -14.08 -19.72
CA ASP A 854 22.85 -15.20 -19.68
C ASP A 854 22.25 -16.46 -19.05
N LEU A 855 21.55 -16.34 -17.93
CA LEU A 855 20.93 -17.49 -17.24
C LEU A 855 19.84 -18.14 -18.10
N THR A 856 19.10 -17.35 -18.87
CA THR A 856 18.10 -17.86 -19.82
C THR A 856 18.71 -18.55 -21.04
N LEU A 857 19.95 -18.23 -21.43
CA LEU A 857 20.69 -19.01 -22.44
C LEU A 857 20.90 -20.46 -21.98
N PHE A 858 21.24 -20.68 -20.70
CA PHE A 858 21.42 -22.00 -20.10
C PHE A 858 20.12 -22.68 -19.64
N SER A 859 18.96 -22.13 -19.99
CA SER A 859 17.67 -22.77 -19.75
C SER A 859 17.61 -24.15 -20.43
N PRO A 860 17.02 -25.19 -19.80
CA PRO A 860 16.87 -26.53 -20.40
C PRO A 860 15.99 -26.57 -21.67
N ALA A 861 15.44 -25.43 -22.10
CA ALA A 861 14.78 -25.27 -23.40
C ALA A 861 15.76 -25.14 -24.58
N ASN A 862 17.04 -24.83 -24.31
CA ASN A 862 18.10 -24.70 -25.31
C ASN A 862 19.00 -25.94 -25.30
N THR A 863 19.25 -26.48 -26.49
CA THR A 863 20.13 -27.64 -26.71
C THR A 863 21.56 -27.20 -26.97
N THR A 864 22.53 -27.99 -26.54
CA THR A 864 23.94 -27.84 -26.94
C THR A 864 24.16 -28.38 -28.35
N ASP A 865 24.88 -27.63 -29.17
CA ASP A 865 25.38 -28.07 -30.47
C ASP A 865 26.39 -29.22 -30.32
N LYS A 866 26.75 -29.89 -31.42
CA LYS A 866 27.78 -30.96 -31.46
C LYS A 866 29.14 -30.55 -30.89
N THR A 867 29.42 -29.24 -30.80
CA THR A 867 30.64 -28.65 -30.23
C THR A 867 30.49 -28.22 -28.76
N GLY A 868 29.36 -28.51 -28.10
CA GLY A 868 29.05 -28.07 -26.74
C GLY A 868 28.67 -26.59 -26.61
N ARG A 869 28.52 -25.85 -27.72
CA ARG A 869 28.06 -24.46 -27.76
C ARG A 869 26.55 -24.39 -27.56
N ILE A 870 26.04 -23.33 -26.96
CA ILE A 870 24.60 -23.05 -26.83
C ILE A 870 24.31 -21.70 -27.45
N THR A 871 23.32 -21.61 -28.35
CA THR A 871 22.87 -20.32 -28.90
C THR A 871 21.35 -20.17 -28.81
N ALA A 872 20.88 -18.93 -28.57
CA ALA A 872 19.46 -18.60 -28.53
C ALA A 872 19.22 -17.09 -28.74
N ILE A 873 18.05 -16.75 -29.29
CA ILE A 873 17.51 -15.38 -29.18
C ILE A 873 16.83 -15.25 -27.81
N VAL A 874 17.60 -14.71 -26.87
CA VAL A 874 17.22 -14.61 -25.47
C VAL A 874 16.13 -13.56 -25.24
N ARG A 875 16.25 -12.40 -25.89
CA ARG A 875 15.37 -11.26 -25.66
C ARG A 875 15.13 -10.44 -26.91
N SER A 876 13.93 -9.90 -27.00
CA SER A 876 13.52 -8.88 -27.97
C SER A 876 13.17 -7.59 -27.24
N PHE A 877 13.41 -6.44 -27.87
CA PHE A 877 13.05 -5.14 -27.30
C PHE A 877 12.80 -4.09 -28.38
N PHE A 878 12.09 -3.03 -27.97
CA PHE A 878 11.81 -1.85 -28.77
C PHE A 878 12.96 -0.85 -28.66
N VAL A 879 13.45 -0.34 -29.78
CA VAL A 879 14.44 0.76 -29.82
C VAL A 879 13.72 2.11 -29.96
N GLU A 880 14.39 3.20 -29.57
CA GLU A 880 13.81 4.56 -29.59
C GLU A 880 13.38 5.02 -31.00
N ASP A 881 14.01 4.48 -32.04
CA ASP A 881 13.71 4.71 -33.46
C ASP A 881 12.39 4.04 -33.94
N GLY A 882 11.75 3.22 -33.09
CA GLY A 882 10.57 2.43 -33.48
C GLY A 882 10.91 1.13 -34.20
N SER A 883 12.17 0.72 -34.24
CA SER A 883 12.58 -0.60 -34.72
C SER A 883 12.46 -1.66 -33.63
N THR A 884 12.48 -2.93 -34.05
CA THR A 884 12.61 -4.08 -33.16
C THR A 884 14.02 -4.64 -33.26
N ARG A 885 14.64 -4.94 -32.13
CA ARG A 885 15.94 -5.62 -32.09
C ARG A 885 15.86 -6.88 -31.24
N TYR A 886 16.57 -7.89 -31.70
CA TYR A 886 16.68 -9.22 -31.12
C TYR A 886 18.11 -9.39 -30.60
N ILE A 887 18.23 -9.84 -29.36
CA ILE A 887 19.50 -10.12 -28.69
C ILE A 887 19.78 -11.61 -28.84
N LEU A 888 20.80 -11.88 -29.62
CA LEU A 888 21.32 -13.21 -29.89
C LEU A 888 22.52 -13.45 -28.97
N LYS A 889 22.46 -14.50 -28.14
CA LYS A 889 23.60 -14.90 -27.30
C LYS A 889 24.11 -16.28 -27.75
N SER A 890 25.43 -16.41 -27.77
CA SER A 890 26.14 -17.65 -28.09
C SER A 890 27.19 -17.92 -27.01
N GLY A 891 26.98 -18.97 -26.22
CA GLY A 891 27.86 -19.41 -25.15
C GLY A 891 28.73 -20.57 -25.62
N ALA A 892 30.03 -20.35 -25.76
CA ALA A 892 31.00 -21.40 -26.07
C ALA A 892 31.73 -21.85 -24.79
N PRO A 893 31.89 -23.16 -24.53
CA PRO A 893 32.66 -23.63 -23.38
C PRO A 893 34.13 -23.20 -23.52
N ASN A 894 34.75 -22.76 -22.43
CA ASN A 894 36.14 -22.29 -22.41
C ASN A 894 37.06 -23.35 -21.77
N PRO A 895 37.69 -24.24 -22.55
CA PRO A 895 38.51 -25.33 -22.02
C PRO A 895 39.79 -24.85 -21.31
N ALA A 896 40.20 -23.59 -21.49
CA ALA A 896 41.39 -23.04 -20.85
C ALA A 896 41.17 -22.62 -19.37
N VAL A 897 39.92 -22.50 -18.93
CA VAL A 897 39.58 -22.09 -17.55
C VAL A 897 38.87 -23.22 -16.79
N SER A 898 37.82 -23.79 -17.38
CA SER A 898 37.08 -24.96 -16.86
C SER A 898 36.05 -25.41 -17.89
N SER A 899 35.75 -26.71 -17.94
CA SER A 899 34.62 -27.25 -18.71
C SER A 899 33.25 -26.71 -18.27
N THR A 900 33.16 -26.05 -17.11
CA THR A 900 31.94 -25.41 -16.59
C THR A 900 31.83 -23.91 -16.90
N THR A 901 32.90 -23.27 -17.38
CA THR A 901 32.89 -21.84 -17.74
C THR A 901 32.61 -21.63 -19.22
N PHE A 902 31.69 -20.72 -19.54
CA PHE A 902 31.31 -20.37 -20.90
C PHE A 902 31.67 -18.91 -21.22
N THR A 903 32.26 -18.69 -22.39
CA THR A 903 32.44 -17.36 -22.97
C THR A 903 31.19 -17.02 -23.78
N ILE A 904 30.50 -15.94 -23.42
CA ILE A 904 29.22 -15.54 -24.03
C ILE A 904 29.45 -14.35 -24.97
N THR A 905 29.22 -14.55 -26.27
CA THR A 905 29.18 -13.48 -27.28
C THR A 905 27.74 -12.99 -27.45
N THR A 906 27.53 -11.67 -27.44
CA THR A 906 26.21 -11.04 -27.59
C THR A 906 26.14 -10.21 -28.86
N SER A 907 25.21 -10.55 -29.74
CA SER A 907 24.98 -9.91 -31.04
C SER A 907 23.57 -9.31 -31.10
N ARG A 908 23.42 -8.18 -31.80
CA ARG A 908 22.12 -7.49 -31.96
C ARG A 908 21.68 -7.51 -33.42
N ARG A 909 20.43 -7.89 -33.68
CA ARG A 909 19.87 -8.06 -35.05
C ARG A 909 18.51 -7.41 -35.19
N ALA A 910 18.22 -6.83 -36.34
CA ALA A 910 16.88 -6.46 -36.78
C ALA A 910 16.23 -7.62 -37.55
N LEU A 911 14.91 -7.58 -37.72
CA LEU A 911 14.15 -8.57 -38.50
C LEU A 911 14.68 -8.71 -39.95
N GLN A 912 15.05 -7.59 -40.58
CA GLN A 912 15.60 -7.57 -41.94
C GLN A 912 16.91 -8.37 -42.07
N ASP A 913 17.73 -8.43 -41.02
CA ASP A 913 19.01 -9.14 -41.06
C ASP A 913 18.80 -10.66 -41.21
N PHE A 914 17.70 -11.20 -40.70
CA PHE A 914 17.32 -12.61 -40.85
C PHE A 914 16.79 -12.92 -42.25
N GLU A 915 16.02 -12.01 -42.86
CA GLU A 915 15.58 -12.13 -44.26
C GLU A 915 16.78 -12.06 -45.21
N ASN A 916 17.73 -11.16 -44.94
CA ASN A 916 18.97 -11.04 -45.68
C ASN A 916 19.83 -12.31 -45.54
N LEU A 917 20.01 -12.85 -44.32
CA LEU A 917 20.68 -14.12 -44.09
C LEU A 917 20.05 -15.27 -44.89
N ALA A 918 18.71 -15.42 -44.82
CA ALA A 918 17.99 -16.45 -45.56
C ALA A 918 18.16 -16.29 -47.08
N LYS A 919 18.14 -15.06 -47.58
CA LYS A 919 18.37 -14.72 -48.99
C LYS A 919 19.78 -15.08 -49.45
N TRP A 920 20.82 -14.70 -48.70
CA TRP A 920 22.21 -14.98 -49.07
C TRP A 920 22.53 -16.47 -49.01
N LEU A 921 22.09 -17.19 -47.96
CA LEU A 921 22.23 -18.66 -47.89
C LEU A 921 21.54 -19.37 -49.06
N SER A 922 20.41 -18.84 -49.53
CA SER A 922 19.69 -19.36 -50.72
C SER A 922 20.34 -19.01 -52.06
N MET A 923 21.27 -18.04 -52.08
CA MET A 923 22.10 -17.73 -53.25
C MET A 923 23.29 -18.68 -53.32
N ASP A 924 23.98 -18.90 -52.19
CA ASP A 924 25.12 -19.84 -52.11
C ASP A 924 24.70 -21.28 -52.44
N TYR A 925 23.56 -21.74 -51.89
CA TYR A 925 23.05 -23.10 -52.09
C TYR A 925 21.62 -23.08 -52.64
N PRO A 926 21.44 -22.91 -53.96
CA PRO A 926 20.12 -22.78 -54.55
C PRO A 926 19.31 -24.07 -54.47
N ALA A 927 19.91 -25.26 -54.59
CA ALA A 927 19.17 -26.53 -54.54
C ALA A 927 18.56 -26.83 -53.16
N SER A 928 19.13 -26.27 -52.09
CA SER A 928 18.80 -26.58 -50.70
C SER A 928 17.41 -26.10 -50.24
N TYR A 929 16.86 -26.75 -49.21
CA TYR A 929 15.63 -26.29 -48.57
C TYR A 929 15.88 -25.10 -47.61
N MET A 930 15.21 -23.97 -47.85
CA MET A 930 15.26 -22.80 -46.97
C MET A 930 13.85 -22.44 -46.46
N PRO A 931 13.60 -22.42 -45.13
CA PRO A 931 12.38 -21.84 -44.57
C PRO A 931 12.22 -20.38 -44.99
N LYS A 932 11.06 -20.03 -45.57
CA LYS A 932 10.80 -18.68 -46.06
C LYS A 932 10.59 -17.70 -44.91
N ILE A 933 11.63 -16.93 -44.58
CA ILE A 933 11.48 -15.65 -43.88
C ILE A 933 11.15 -14.59 -44.92
N GLN A 934 10.02 -13.91 -44.75
CA GLN A 934 9.71 -12.68 -45.46
C GLN A 934 9.27 -11.64 -44.44
N THR A 935 9.86 -10.45 -44.46
CA THR A 935 9.53 -9.39 -43.48
C THR A 935 8.05 -9.00 -43.55
N SER A 936 7.42 -9.12 -44.73
CA SER A 936 5.98 -8.93 -44.95
C SER A 936 5.06 -9.91 -44.20
N ASN A 937 5.55 -11.09 -43.81
CA ASN A 937 4.71 -12.09 -43.13
C ASN A 937 4.60 -11.81 -41.63
N PHE A 938 5.59 -11.10 -41.06
CA PHE A 938 5.57 -10.69 -39.67
C PHE A 938 4.67 -9.46 -39.49
N ARG A 939 3.80 -9.53 -38.49
CA ARG A 939 3.03 -8.38 -38.03
C ARG A 939 3.98 -7.37 -37.35
N SER A 940 3.81 -6.08 -37.61
CA SER A 940 4.56 -5.04 -36.88
C SER A 940 4.03 -4.89 -35.46
N PRO A 941 4.87 -4.89 -34.41
CA PRO A 941 4.42 -4.53 -33.05
C PRO A 941 3.82 -3.13 -32.93
N PHE A 942 4.21 -2.19 -33.79
CA PHE A 942 3.88 -0.76 -33.68
C PHE A 942 2.57 -0.37 -34.37
N GLN A 943 1.69 -1.33 -34.71
CA GLN A 943 0.38 -1.04 -35.30
C GLN A 943 -0.43 -0.04 -34.45
N LEU A 944 -0.40 -0.18 -33.13
CA LEU A 944 -0.83 0.86 -32.19
C LEU A 944 0.42 1.55 -31.61
N HIS A 945 0.66 2.79 -32.03
CA HIS A 945 1.94 3.48 -31.79
C HIS A 945 2.18 3.84 -30.32
N SER A 946 1.11 4.20 -29.59
CA SER A 946 1.19 4.53 -28.16
C SER A 946 1.39 3.29 -27.28
N ARG A 947 0.92 2.12 -27.74
CA ARG A 947 1.03 0.83 -27.03
C ARG A 947 1.43 -0.32 -27.97
N PRO A 948 2.74 -0.47 -28.28
CA PRO A 948 3.24 -1.54 -29.12
C PRO A 948 2.92 -2.94 -28.55
N SER A 949 2.58 -3.90 -29.41
CA SER A 949 2.25 -5.26 -28.97
C SER A 949 3.50 -6.04 -28.55
N ARG A 950 3.45 -6.58 -27.34
CA ARG A 950 4.46 -7.47 -26.75
C ARG A 950 4.23 -8.91 -27.18
N ALA A 951 2.97 -9.31 -27.39
CA ALA A 951 2.60 -10.62 -27.95
C ALA A 951 3.18 -10.80 -29.36
N VAL A 952 3.06 -9.80 -30.24
CA VAL A 952 3.71 -9.80 -31.57
C VAL A 952 5.23 -9.88 -31.47
N LEU A 953 5.83 -9.11 -30.57
CA LEU A 953 7.29 -9.09 -30.39
C LEU A 953 7.82 -10.47 -29.91
N HIS A 954 7.13 -11.09 -28.95
CA HIS A 954 7.43 -12.43 -28.45
C HIS A 954 7.23 -13.51 -29.54
N ASP A 955 6.15 -13.43 -30.31
CA ASP A 955 5.89 -14.35 -31.42
C ASP A 955 6.99 -14.25 -32.50
N ALA A 956 7.39 -13.04 -32.86
CA ALA A 956 8.51 -12.81 -33.77
C ALA A 956 9.83 -13.35 -33.20
N GLN A 957 10.16 -13.07 -31.93
CA GLN A 957 11.34 -13.62 -31.25
C GLN A 957 11.36 -15.16 -31.33
N THR A 958 10.24 -15.80 -31.00
CA THR A 958 10.18 -17.27 -30.92
C THR A 958 10.19 -17.93 -32.31
N HIS A 959 9.67 -17.26 -33.35
CA HIS A 959 9.81 -17.72 -34.74
C HIS A 959 11.24 -17.60 -35.25
N LEU A 960 11.93 -16.49 -34.97
CA LEU A 960 13.31 -16.25 -35.39
C LEU A 960 14.31 -17.16 -34.65
N ASP A 961 14.10 -17.41 -33.35
CA ASP A 961 14.92 -18.34 -32.55
C ASP A 961 14.84 -19.77 -33.13
N ARG A 962 13.62 -20.22 -33.44
CA ARG A 962 13.41 -21.54 -34.07
C ARG A 962 13.99 -21.61 -35.48
N PHE A 963 13.94 -20.54 -36.27
CA PHE A 963 14.60 -20.49 -37.57
C PHE A 963 16.11 -20.72 -37.45
N LEU A 964 16.78 -20.02 -36.54
CA LEU A 964 18.21 -20.25 -36.29
C LEU A 964 18.49 -21.69 -35.82
N LYS A 965 17.66 -22.23 -34.92
CA LYS A 965 17.76 -23.64 -34.47
C LYS A 965 17.51 -24.67 -35.58
N ILE A 966 16.70 -24.34 -36.59
CA ILE A 966 16.55 -25.17 -37.81
C ILE A 966 17.84 -25.10 -38.65
N LEU A 967 18.43 -23.92 -38.85
CA LEU A 967 19.68 -23.78 -39.60
C LEU A 967 20.87 -24.47 -38.92
N MET A 968 21.00 -24.39 -37.59
CA MET A 968 22.05 -25.08 -36.84
C MET A 968 21.95 -26.62 -36.90
N ASN A 969 20.76 -27.16 -37.17
CA ASN A 969 20.55 -28.59 -37.38
C ASN A 969 20.45 -28.99 -38.87
N HIS A 970 20.57 -28.02 -39.79
CA HIS A 970 20.47 -28.28 -41.22
C HIS A 970 21.74 -29.00 -41.73
N PRO A 971 21.62 -30.06 -42.56
CA PRO A 971 22.78 -30.79 -43.08
C PRO A 971 23.82 -29.86 -43.72
N THR A 972 23.36 -28.98 -44.63
CA THR A 972 24.17 -28.02 -45.39
C THR A 972 24.54 -26.74 -44.63
N PHE A 973 23.59 -26.07 -43.96
CA PHE A 973 23.83 -24.74 -43.39
C PHE A 973 24.46 -24.72 -41.98
N SER A 974 24.43 -25.83 -41.23
CA SER A 974 24.95 -25.88 -39.85
C SER A 974 26.44 -25.53 -39.73
N THR A 975 27.23 -25.83 -40.76
CA THR A 975 28.67 -25.52 -40.84
C THR A 975 28.99 -24.26 -41.64
N HIS A 976 27.98 -23.49 -42.08
CA HIS A 976 28.21 -22.37 -42.99
C HIS A 976 28.82 -21.15 -42.29
N GLU A 977 29.86 -20.55 -42.87
CA GLU A 977 30.60 -19.44 -42.26
C GLU A 977 29.68 -18.24 -41.92
N MET A 978 28.76 -17.89 -42.82
CA MET A 978 27.91 -16.70 -42.69
C MET A 978 26.86 -16.86 -41.58
N LEU A 979 26.46 -18.10 -41.28
CA LEU A 979 25.61 -18.38 -40.12
C LEU A 979 26.38 -18.13 -38.82
N TRP A 980 27.64 -18.53 -38.76
CA TRP A 980 28.49 -18.30 -37.58
C TRP A 980 28.96 -16.85 -37.45
N GLU A 981 29.23 -16.15 -38.56
CA GLU A 981 29.45 -14.70 -38.60
C GLU A 981 28.22 -13.96 -38.02
N PHE A 982 27.00 -14.40 -38.41
CA PHE A 982 25.74 -13.88 -37.87
C PHE A 982 25.57 -14.09 -36.36
N PHE A 983 26.06 -15.19 -35.79
CA PHE A 983 26.05 -15.40 -34.32
C PHE A 983 27.13 -14.58 -33.60
N LEU A 984 28.35 -14.55 -34.12
CA LEU A 984 29.56 -14.18 -33.36
C LEU A 984 30.00 -12.73 -33.52
N VAL A 985 29.74 -12.09 -34.67
CA VAL A 985 30.24 -10.73 -34.97
C VAL A 985 29.17 -9.70 -34.58
N PRO A 986 29.41 -8.78 -33.62
CA PRO A 986 28.37 -7.86 -33.16
C PRO A 986 27.80 -6.96 -34.29
N ASP A 987 28.68 -6.36 -35.10
CA ASP A 987 28.33 -5.43 -36.17
C ASP A 987 28.59 -6.05 -37.55
N MET A 988 27.55 -6.20 -38.38
CA MET A 988 27.64 -6.89 -39.67
C MET A 988 27.67 -5.92 -40.86
N LEU A 989 28.66 -6.10 -41.74
CA LEU A 989 28.79 -5.37 -43.00
C LEU A 989 27.95 -6.03 -44.10
N GLN A 990 26.68 -5.64 -44.18
CA GLN A 990 25.68 -6.30 -45.03
C GLN A 990 26.02 -6.31 -46.52
N GLU A 991 26.62 -5.24 -47.04
CA GLU A 991 27.01 -5.13 -48.45
C GLU A 991 28.13 -6.11 -48.81
N GLN A 992 29.16 -6.22 -47.97
CA GLN A 992 30.28 -7.14 -48.18
C GLN A 992 29.86 -8.62 -48.10
N MET A 993 28.94 -8.97 -47.20
CA MET A 993 28.38 -10.33 -47.17
C MET A 993 27.50 -10.62 -48.38
N ALA A 994 26.72 -9.65 -48.85
CA ALA A 994 25.91 -9.80 -50.07
C ALA A 994 26.79 -10.01 -51.31
N GLU A 995 27.90 -9.28 -51.43
CA GLU A 995 28.89 -9.45 -52.50
C GLU A 995 29.61 -10.80 -52.39
N ARG A 996 30.04 -11.20 -51.18
CA ARG A 996 30.67 -12.51 -50.93
C ARG A 996 29.75 -13.67 -51.35
N ALA A 997 28.45 -13.57 -51.02
CA ALA A 997 27.46 -14.57 -51.42
C ALA A 997 27.22 -14.59 -52.95
N ARG A 998 27.22 -13.42 -53.62
CA ARG A 998 27.09 -13.37 -55.08
C ARG A 998 28.28 -14.05 -55.78
N LEU A 999 29.51 -13.73 -55.36
CA LEU A 999 30.73 -14.34 -55.90
C LEU A 999 30.79 -15.85 -55.63
N LYS A 1000 30.34 -16.30 -54.45
CA LYS A 1000 30.23 -17.74 -54.15
C LYS A 1000 29.19 -18.45 -55.02
N ALA A 1001 28.03 -17.85 -55.25
CA ALA A 1001 27.00 -18.39 -56.14
C ALA A 1001 27.52 -18.52 -57.59
N GLU A 1002 28.29 -17.53 -58.08
CA GLU A 1002 28.97 -17.59 -59.39
C GLU A 1002 29.94 -18.80 -59.45
N VAL A 1003 30.81 -18.97 -58.45
CA VAL A 1003 31.75 -20.12 -58.36
C VAL A 1003 31.03 -21.47 -58.22
N VAL A 1004 29.90 -21.54 -57.52
CA VAL A 1004 29.08 -22.77 -57.43
C VAL A 1004 28.49 -23.11 -58.79
N GLN A 1005 28.02 -22.11 -59.56
CA GLN A 1005 27.48 -22.34 -60.90
C GLN A 1005 28.54 -22.80 -61.90
N GLU A 1006 29.79 -22.31 -61.79
CA GLU A 1006 30.94 -22.80 -62.55
C GLU A 1006 31.26 -24.27 -62.20
N LYS A 1007 31.36 -24.61 -60.90
CA LYS A 1007 31.57 -26.00 -60.46
C LYS A 1007 30.48 -26.96 -60.95
N ILE A 1008 29.22 -26.54 -60.96
CA ILE A 1008 28.13 -27.36 -61.51
C ILE A 1008 28.31 -27.58 -63.02
N ALA A 1009 28.87 -26.61 -63.74
CA ALA A 1009 29.16 -26.74 -65.17
C ALA A 1009 30.37 -27.65 -65.46
N ASP A 1010 31.36 -27.71 -64.56
CA ASP A 1010 32.58 -28.52 -64.73
C ASP A 1010 32.43 -29.95 -64.18
N ASP A 1011 31.97 -30.11 -62.93
CA ASP A 1011 32.04 -31.38 -62.17
C ASP A 1011 30.93 -32.40 -62.53
N TYR A 1012 29.81 -31.95 -63.11
CA TYR A 1012 28.61 -32.78 -63.33
C TYR A 1012 28.37 -33.11 -64.80
N GLU A 1013 27.96 -34.33 -65.10
CA GLU A 1013 27.52 -34.72 -66.46
C GLU A 1013 26.02 -34.42 -66.68
N PRO A 1014 25.60 -34.01 -67.89
CA PRO A 1014 24.23 -33.59 -68.16
C PRO A 1014 23.21 -34.75 -68.21
N LEU A 1015 22.17 -34.70 -67.37
CA LEU A 1015 21.02 -35.62 -67.44
C LEU A 1015 19.99 -35.15 -68.48
N THR A 1016 20.22 -35.46 -69.75
CA THR A 1016 19.36 -35.03 -70.87
C THR A 1016 18.55 -36.16 -71.50
N THR A 1017 18.77 -37.43 -71.13
CA THR A 1017 17.99 -38.55 -71.68
C THR A 1017 16.59 -38.65 -71.07
N ARG A 1018 15.64 -39.16 -71.86
CA ARG A 1018 14.25 -39.36 -71.42
C ARG A 1018 14.13 -40.41 -70.31
N ALA A 1019 15.00 -41.43 -70.29
CA ALA A 1019 14.97 -42.48 -69.29
C ALA A 1019 15.40 -41.94 -67.91
N ASP A 1020 16.49 -41.18 -67.88
CA ASP A 1020 17.03 -40.62 -66.64
C ASP A 1020 16.07 -39.59 -66.04
N MET A 1021 15.55 -38.66 -66.85
CA MET A 1021 14.55 -37.69 -66.39
C MET A 1021 13.30 -38.36 -65.79
N LEU A 1022 12.85 -39.49 -66.32
CA LEU A 1022 11.74 -40.26 -65.74
C LEU A 1022 12.11 -40.94 -64.42
N ALA A 1023 13.35 -41.41 -64.26
CA ALA A 1023 13.84 -41.96 -62.99
C ALA A 1023 13.90 -40.88 -61.89
N VAL A 1024 14.37 -39.67 -62.23
CA VAL A 1024 14.36 -38.51 -61.33
C VAL A 1024 12.93 -38.12 -60.96
N ASP A 1025 12.03 -37.95 -61.93
CA ASP A 1025 10.65 -37.52 -61.64
C ASP A 1025 9.88 -38.54 -60.78
N ASN A 1026 10.08 -39.85 -61.00
CA ASN A 1026 9.48 -40.91 -60.18
C ASN A 1026 9.96 -40.86 -58.72
N THR A 1027 11.27 -40.76 -58.50
CA THR A 1027 11.86 -40.73 -57.13
C THR A 1027 11.48 -39.46 -56.37
N ILE A 1028 11.48 -38.32 -57.04
CA ILE A 1028 11.06 -37.03 -56.49
C ILE A 1028 9.54 -36.99 -56.23
N SER A 1029 8.71 -37.54 -57.14
CA SER A 1029 7.26 -37.59 -56.96
C SER A 1029 6.84 -38.47 -55.79
N HIS A 1030 7.47 -39.64 -55.60
CA HIS A 1030 7.25 -40.48 -54.40
C HIS A 1030 7.62 -39.73 -53.12
N SER A 1031 8.81 -39.11 -53.09
CA SER A 1031 9.31 -38.32 -51.95
C SER A 1031 8.39 -37.15 -51.61
N ARG A 1032 7.89 -36.43 -52.63
CA ARG A 1032 6.95 -35.31 -52.47
C ARG A 1032 5.62 -35.74 -51.85
N GLU A 1033 5.08 -36.90 -52.21
CA GLU A 1033 3.85 -37.43 -51.60
C GLU A 1033 4.06 -37.84 -50.14
N MET A 1034 5.20 -38.44 -49.79
CA MET A 1034 5.56 -38.71 -48.39
C MET A 1034 5.58 -37.42 -47.55
N VAL A 1035 6.29 -36.39 -48.01
CA VAL A 1035 6.39 -35.10 -47.32
C VAL A 1035 5.02 -34.40 -47.26
N ARG A 1036 4.18 -34.53 -48.30
CA ARG A 1036 2.81 -34.00 -48.33
C ARG A 1036 1.90 -34.62 -47.28
N ARG A 1037 2.01 -35.92 -47.01
CA ARG A 1037 1.25 -36.59 -45.92
C ARG A 1037 1.66 -36.06 -44.54
N VAL A 1038 2.96 -35.88 -44.31
CA VAL A 1038 3.48 -35.26 -43.07
C VAL A 1038 2.98 -33.81 -42.96
N ASN A 1039 2.97 -33.05 -44.06
CA ASN A 1039 2.49 -31.68 -44.08
C ASN A 1039 1.02 -31.55 -43.66
N ASN A 1040 0.14 -32.37 -44.25
CA ASN A 1040 -1.28 -32.39 -43.95
C ASN A 1040 -1.54 -32.77 -42.48
N SER A 1041 -0.79 -33.73 -41.96
CA SER A 1041 -0.88 -34.18 -40.56
C SER A 1041 -0.43 -33.09 -39.59
N THR A 1042 0.70 -32.44 -39.87
CA THR A 1042 1.24 -31.33 -39.05
C THR A 1042 0.27 -30.14 -39.02
N ARG A 1043 -0.30 -29.76 -40.17
CA ARG A 1043 -1.35 -28.71 -40.26
C ARG A 1043 -2.64 -29.09 -39.51
N ALA A 1044 -2.96 -30.38 -39.38
CA ALA A 1044 -4.08 -30.82 -38.54
C ALA A 1044 -3.76 -30.75 -37.04
N VAL A 1045 -2.51 -31.07 -36.64
CA VAL A 1045 -2.02 -30.92 -35.26
C VAL A 1045 -2.00 -29.45 -34.84
N ILE A 1046 -1.44 -28.55 -35.66
CA ILE A 1046 -1.40 -27.10 -35.37
C ILE A 1046 -2.82 -26.55 -35.15
N ARG A 1047 -3.77 -26.88 -36.06
CA ARG A 1047 -5.19 -26.48 -35.93
C ARG A 1047 -5.81 -26.89 -34.60
N ARG A 1048 -5.73 -28.18 -34.27
CA ARG A 1048 -6.28 -28.71 -33.01
C ARG A 1048 -5.54 -28.18 -31.79
N GLY A 1049 -4.24 -27.94 -31.92
CA GLY A 1049 -3.36 -27.38 -30.89
C GLY A 1049 -3.79 -25.98 -30.44
N HIS A 1050 -3.91 -25.03 -31.37
CA HIS A 1050 -4.38 -23.68 -31.03
C HIS A 1050 -5.81 -23.68 -30.48
N MET A 1051 -6.71 -24.51 -31.03
CA MET A 1051 -8.06 -24.67 -30.46
C MET A 1051 -8.03 -25.17 -29.01
N TYR A 1052 -7.10 -26.06 -28.67
CA TYR A 1052 -6.96 -26.57 -27.30
C TYR A 1052 -6.29 -25.56 -26.36
N VAL A 1053 -5.29 -24.80 -26.83
CA VAL A 1053 -4.71 -23.66 -26.08
C VAL A 1053 -5.79 -22.61 -25.77
N GLN A 1054 -6.63 -22.25 -26.75
CA GLN A 1054 -7.74 -21.32 -26.53
C GLN A 1054 -8.75 -21.88 -25.53
N ALA A 1055 -9.11 -23.16 -25.65
CA ALA A 1055 -10.04 -23.80 -24.71
C ALA A 1055 -9.52 -23.86 -23.27
N GLN A 1056 -8.20 -23.98 -23.07
CA GLN A 1056 -7.57 -23.88 -21.75
C GLN A 1056 -7.66 -22.46 -21.17
N ALA A 1057 -7.41 -21.42 -21.98
CA ALA A 1057 -7.54 -20.03 -21.56
C ALA A 1057 -9.00 -19.66 -21.25
N ASP A 1058 -9.94 -20.04 -22.11
CA ASP A 1058 -11.38 -19.89 -21.91
C ASP A 1058 -11.86 -20.59 -20.62
N PHE A 1059 -11.29 -21.76 -20.28
CA PHE A 1059 -11.62 -22.45 -19.03
C PHE A 1059 -11.15 -21.68 -17.80
N ALA A 1060 -9.92 -21.15 -17.80
CA ALA A 1060 -9.38 -20.36 -16.69
C ALA A 1060 -10.13 -19.02 -16.49
N GLU A 1061 -10.50 -18.35 -17.59
CA GLU A 1061 -11.35 -17.15 -17.55
C GLU A 1061 -12.76 -17.49 -17.03
N SER A 1062 -13.38 -18.58 -17.51
CA SER A 1062 -14.71 -19.02 -17.06
C SER A 1062 -14.73 -19.38 -15.57
N LEU A 1063 -13.70 -20.08 -15.06
CA LEU A 1063 -13.57 -20.39 -13.64
C LEU A 1063 -13.39 -19.12 -12.80
N SER A 1064 -12.72 -18.10 -13.32
CA SER A 1064 -12.51 -16.83 -12.63
C SER A 1064 -13.79 -16.00 -12.55
N LEU A 1065 -14.57 -15.93 -13.63
CA LEU A 1065 -15.90 -15.33 -13.62
C LEU A 1065 -16.83 -16.08 -12.65
N CYS A 1066 -16.75 -17.41 -12.61
CA CYS A 1066 -17.44 -18.23 -11.62
C CYS A 1066 -17.00 -17.89 -10.19
N ALA A 1067 -15.70 -17.68 -9.94
CA ALA A 1067 -15.18 -17.32 -8.62
C ALA A 1067 -15.58 -15.89 -8.18
N VAL A 1068 -15.63 -14.92 -9.09
CA VAL A 1068 -16.18 -13.59 -8.82
C VAL A 1068 -17.68 -13.67 -8.48
N ALA A 1069 -18.45 -14.46 -9.22
CA ALA A 1069 -19.86 -14.69 -8.90
C ALA A 1069 -20.04 -15.38 -7.54
N PHE A 1070 -19.22 -16.40 -7.25
CA PHE A 1070 -19.21 -17.11 -5.97
C PHE A 1070 -18.85 -16.19 -4.80
N ALA A 1071 -17.92 -15.24 -5.00
CA ALA A 1071 -17.52 -14.28 -3.98
C ALA A 1071 -18.67 -13.37 -3.50
N THR A 1072 -19.73 -13.19 -4.30
CA THR A 1072 -20.93 -12.42 -3.88
C THR A 1072 -21.75 -13.10 -2.78
N MET A 1073 -21.49 -14.37 -2.47
CA MET A 1073 -22.03 -15.08 -1.30
C MET A 1073 -21.25 -14.77 0.00
N GLY A 1074 -20.09 -14.11 -0.09
CA GLY A 1074 -19.37 -13.57 1.06
C GLY A 1074 -20.06 -12.35 1.67
N ALA A 1075 -19.34 -11.53 2.43
CA ALA A 1075 -19.86 -10.24 2.89
C ALA A 1075 -20.14 -9.33 1.66
N PRO A 1076 -21.32 -8.67 1.56
CA PRO A 1076 -22.32 -8.45 2.61
C PRO A 1076 -23.47 -9.47 2.69
N ALA A 1077 -23.54 -10.48 1.81
CA ALA A 1077 -24.59 -11.50 1.85
C ALA A 1077 -24.47 -12.43 3.07
N SER A 1078 -23.23 -12.68 3.52
CA SER A 1078 -22.89 -13.55 4.66
C SER A 1078 -23.40 -15.00 4.56
N THR A 1079 -23.70 -15.48 3.36
CA THR A 1079 -24.18 -16.86 3.13
C THR A 1079 -23.05 -17.88 3.10
N LEU A 1080 -21.81 -17.47 2.84
CA LEU A 1080 -20.60 -18.29 3.00
C LEU A 1080 -19.52 -17.58 3.83
N PRO A 1081 -18.77 -18.32 4.68
CA PRO A 1081 -17.60 -17.78 5.36
C PRO A 1081 -16.53 -17.29 4.38
N LYS A 1082 -15.82 -16.22 4.76
CA LYS A 1082 -14.77 -15.59 3.94
C LYS A 1082 -13.69 -16.59 3.50
N ALA A 1083 -13.32 -17.55 4.37
CA ALA A 1083 -12.33 -18.58 4.05
C ALA A 1083 -12.68 -19.39 2.78
N HIS A 1084 -13.94 -19.77 2.58
CA HIS A 1084 -14.37 -20.50 1.38
C HIS A 1084 -14.28 -19.63 0.11
N VAL A 1085 -14.67 -18.34 0.22
CA VAL A 1085 -14.60 -17.38 -0.89
C VAL A 1085 -13.14 -17.13 -1.31
N ASP A 1086 -12.28 -16.80 -0.36
CA ASP A 1086 -10.85 -16.56 -0.60
C ASP A 1086 -10.16 -17.82 -1.16
N THR A 1087 -10.53 -19.01 -0.66
CA THR A 1087 -10.03 -20.30 -1.16
C THR A 1087 -10.43 -20.55 -2.61
N PHE A 1088 -11.68 -20.29 -2.99
CA PHE A 1088 -12.14 -20.52 -4.36
C PHE A 1088 -11.54 -19.48 -5.34
N LEU A 1089 -11.34 -18.24 -4.92
CA LEU A 1089 -10.59 -17.23 -5.67
C LEU A 1089 -9.13 -17.65 -5.90
N ARG A 1090 -8.44 -18.16 -4.86
CA ARG A 1090 -7.09 -18.74 -4.99
C ARG A 1090 -7.07 -19.93 -5.96
N PHE A 1091 -8.04 -20.83 -5.86
CA PHE A 1091 -8.16 -21.98 -6.76
C PHE A 1091 -8.33 -21.55 -8.23
N ALA A 1092 -9.19 -20.56 -8.50
CA ALA A 1092 -9.34 -20.00 -9.85
C ALA A 1092 -8.03 -19.39 -10.37
N ALA A 1093 -7.31 -18.65 -9.53
CA ALA A 1093 -6.02 -18.05 -9.89
C ALA A 1093 -4.96 -19.08 -10.34
N LEU A 1094 -4.93 -20.28 -9.74
CA LEU A 1094 -4.01 -21.37 -10.09
C LEU A 1094 -4.26 -22.00 -11.48
N THR A 1095 -5.38 -21.69 -12.12
CA THR A 1095 -5.68 -22.14 -13.49
C THR A 1095 -5.17 -21.18 -14.57
N HIS A 1096 -4.89 -19.93 -14.22
CA HIS A 1096 -4.33 -18.95 -15.15
C HIS A 1096 -2.87 -19.26 -15.49
N MET A 1097 -2.52 -19.07 -16.75
CA MET A 1097 -1.16 -19.20 -17.26
C MET A 1097 -0.92 -18.14 -18.35
N GLU A 1098 0.18 -17.41 -18.25
CA GLU A 1098 0.61 -16.50 -19.31
C GLU A 1098 0.89 -17.32 -20.59
N THR A 1099 0.42 -16.86 -21.76
CA THR A 1099 0.53 -17.61 -23.02
C THR A 1099 1.98 -17.95 -23.40
N ALA A 1100 2.94 -17.07 -23.07
CA ALA A 1100 4.38 -17.32 -23.26
C ALA A 1100 4.91 -18.47 -22.42
N SER A 1101 4.31 -18.71 -21.25
CA SER A 1101 4.75 -19.67 -20.23
C SER A 1101 4.01 -21.01 -20.29
N ASN A 1102 3.00 -21.11 -21.16
CA ASN A 1102 2.24 -22.34 -21.38
C ASN A 1102 3.06 -23.33 -22.26
N PRO A 1103 3.45 -24.52 -21.73
CA PRO A 1103 4.22 -25.51 -22.48
C PRO A 1103 3.52 -25.99 -23.76
N LEU A 1104 2.19 -26.07 -23.75
CA LEU A 1104 1.39 -26.44 -24.92
C LEU A 1104 1.46 -25.36 -26.01
N ALA A 1105 1.36 -24.08 -25.65
CA ALA A 1105 1.50 -22.99 -26.62
C ALA A 1105 2.91 -22.99 -27.23
N GLY A 1106 3.95 -23.20 -26.42
CA GLY A 1106 5.33 -23.37 -26.88
C GLY A 1106 5.50 -24.56 -27.84
N TYR A 1107 4.84 -25.69 -27.58
CA TYR A 1107 4.84 -26.86 -28.46
C TYR A 1107 4.13 -26.59 -29.81
N VAL A 1108 2.95 -25.97 -29.78
CA VAL A 1108 2.17 -25.65 -30.99
C VAL A 1108 2.93 -24.68 -31.89
N LEU A 1109 3.55 -23.64 -31.32
CA LEU A 1109 4.42 -22.73 -32.06
C LEU A 1109 5.67 -23.44 -32.64
N SER A 1110 6.20 -24.45 -31.96
CA SER A 1110 7.31 -25.27 -32.49
C SER A 1110 6.87 -26.14 -33.67
N MET A 1111 5.65 -26.69 -33.61
CA MET A 1111 5.02 -27.38 -34.75
C MET A 1111 4.78 -26.43 -35.94
N THR A 1112 4.45 -25.16 -35.71
CA THR A 1112 4.33 -24.14 -36.77
C THR A 1112 5.67 -23.88 -37.47
N SER A 1113 6.78 -23.72 -36.73
CA SER A 1113 8.10 -23.60 -37.36
C SER A 1113 8.52 -24.86 -38.12
N PHE A 1114 8.21 -26.05 -37.59
CA PHE A 1114 8.44 -27.31 -38.30
C PHE A 1114 7.59 -27.43 -39.58
N HIS A 1115 6.35 -26.93 -39.58
CA HIS A 1115 5.52 -26.81 -40.78
C HIS A 1115 6.15 -25.89 -41.84
N SER A 1116 6.76 -24.78 -41.44
CA SER A 1116 7.55 -23.93 -42.36
C SER A 1116 8.75 -24.67 -42.96
N THR A 1117 9.42 -25.54 -42.19
CA THR A 1117 10.48 -26.42 -42.70
C THR A 1117 9.95 -27.46 -43.68
N ILE A 1118 8.81 -28.11 -43.38
CA ILE A 1118 8.15 -29.04 -44.31
C ILE A 1118 7.82 -28.33 -45.63
N ALA A 1119 7.26 -27.13 -45.58
CA ALA A 1119 6.93 -26.36 -46.77
C ALA A 1119 8.18 -25.97 -47.60
N ALA A 1120 9.32 -25.73 -46.94
CA ALA A 1120 10.60 -25.52 -47.61
C ALA A 1120 11.11 -26.78 -48.32
N VAL A 1121 11.08 -27.93 -47.65
CA VAL A 1121 11.45 -29.24 -48.24
C VAL A 1121 10.56 -29.57 -49.44
N GLN A 1122 9.24 -29.31 -49.34
CA GLN A 1122 8.34 -29.43 -50.49
C GLN A 1122 8.71 -28.48 -51.64
N GLY A 1123 9.12 -27.25 -51.34
CA GLY A 1123 9.60 -26.29 -52.33
C GLY A 1123 10.87 -26.75 -53.05
N ALA A 1124 11.84 -27.30 -52.32
CA ALA A 1124 13.06 -27.87 -52.89
C ALA A 1124 12.75 -29.08 -53.79
N LEU A 1125 11.89 -30.01 -53.33
CA LEU A 1125 11.41 -31.16 -54.11
C LEU A 1125 10.63 -30.77 -55.39
N MET A 1126 10.13 -29.54 -55.51
CA MET A 1126 9.51 -29.08 -56.77
C MET A 1126 10.55 -28.68 -57.83
N ARG A 1127 11.77 -28.29 -57.45
CA ARG A 1127 12.78 -27.77 -58.40
C ARG A 1127 13.19 -28.77 -59.49
N PRO A 1128 13.49 -30.06 -59.20
CA PRO A 1128 13.78 -31.04 -60.25
C PRO A 1128 12.66 -31.16 -61.29
N SER A 1129 11.39 -31.19 -60.85
CA SER A 1129 10.24 -31.25 -61.77
C SER A 1129 10.09 -30.00 -62.64
N GLN A 1130 10.49 -28.82 -62.13
CA GLN A 1130 10.51 -27.57 -62.90
C GLN A 1130 11.66 -27.57 -63.92
N LEU A 1131 12.86 -28.02 -63.53
CA LEU A 1131 14.00 -28.18 -64.43
C LEU A 1131 13.69 -29.18 -65.55
N ILE A 1132 13.11 -30.35 -65.24
CA ILE A 1132 12.67 -31.34 -66.24
C ILE A 1132 11.66 -30.72 -67.22
N ALA A 1133 10.68 -29.96 -66.73
CA ALA A 1133 9.71 -29.27 -67.59
C ALA A 1133 10.37 -28.20 -68.49
N GLN A 1134 11.37 -27.47 -67.99
CA GLN A 1134 12.16 -26.51 -68.78
C GLN A 1134 13.01 -27.20 -69.84
N ILE A 1135 13.75 -28.26 -69.47
CA ILE A 1135 14.55 -29.10 -70.39
C ILE A 1135 13.65 -29.63 -71.52
N GLN A 1136 12.51 -30.23 -71.19
CA GLN A 1136 11.55 -30.73 -72.19
C GLN A 1136 10.93 -29.61 -73.05
N SER A 1137 10.83 -28.39 -72.54
CA SER A 1137 10.37 -27.23 -73.33
C SER A 1137 11.45 -26.78 -74.32
N LEU A 1138 12.70 -26.67 -73.86
CA LEU A 1138 13.85 -26.29 -74.67
C LEU A 1138 14.18 -27.35 -75.73
N GLN A 1139 14.18 -28.63 -75.38
CA GLN A 1139 14.35 -29.74 -76.34
C GLN A 1139 13.32 -29.65 -77.48
N ARG A 1140 12.03 -29.43 -77.17
CA ARG A 1140 10.99 -29.21 -78.20
C ARG A 1140 11.21 -27.93 -79.01
N GLY A 1141 11.77 -26.88 -78.41
CA GLY A 1141 12.16 -25.64 -79.09
C GLY A 1141 13.32 -25.83 -80.06
N VAL A 1142 14.37 -26.53 -79.63
CA VAL A 1142 15.53 -26.94 -80.44
C VAL A 1142 15.07 -27.82 -81.60
N GLU A 1143 14.26 -28.84 -81.35
CA GLU A 1143 13.75 -29.74 -82.39
C GLU A 1143 12.85 -29.01 -83.40
N LYS A 1144 12.03 -28.05 -82.95
CA LYS A 1144 11.29 -27.14 -83.85
C LYS A 1144 12.23 -26.26 -84.68
N ASN A 1145 13.30 -25.71 -84.11
CA ASN A 1145 14.29 -24.92 -84.84
C ASN A 1145 15.08 -25.78 -85.85
N ARG A 1146 15.42 -27.01 -85.49
CA ARG A 1146 16.07 -28.01 -86.35
C ARG A 1146 15.18 -28.40 -87.53
N ASN A 1147 13.88 -28.58 -87.28
CA ASN A 1147 12.88 -28.79 -88.33
C ASN A 1147 12.68 -27.54 -89.20
N ASN A 1148 12.76 -26.32 -88.65
CA ASN A 1148 12.73 -25.08 -89.44
C ASN A 1148 13.98 -24.92 -90.32
N LEU A 1149 15.16 -25.29 -89.81
CA LEU A 1149 16.41 -25.28 -90.57
C LEU A 1149 16.36 -26.30 -91.72
N ALA A 1150 15.86 -27.51 -91.47
CA ALA A 1150 15.65 -28.55 -92.49
C ALA A 1150 14.60 -28.14 -93.55
N ASN A 1151 13.47 -27.56 -93.13
CA ASN A 1151 12.42 -27.09 -94.05
C ASN A 1151 12.82 -25.80 -94.81
N GLY A 1152 13.76 -25.02 -94.29
CA GLY A 1152 14.36 -23.85 -94.95
C GLY A 1152 15.23 -24.16 -96.17
N VAL A 1153 15.40 -25.44 -96.51
CA VAL A 1153 16.15 -25.93 -97.67
C VAL A 1153 15.31 -25.96 -98.96
N VAL A 1154 13.97 -25.93 -98.88
CA VAL A 1154 13.10 -26.07 -100.06
C VAL A 1154 12.55 -24.72 -100.55
N PRO A 1155 12.79 -24.30 -101.81
CA PRO A 1155 12.22 -23.07 -102.35
C PRO A 1155 10.70 -23.22 -102.59
N ARG A 1156 9.90 -22.37 -101.95
CA ARG A 1156 8.47 -22.20 -102.33
C ARG A 1156 8.40 -21.63 -103.75
N LYS A 1157 8.12 -22.48 -104.75
CA LYS A 1157 7.65 -22.06 -106.08
C LYS A 1157 6.27 -21.41 -105.96
N GLY A 1158 6.23 -20.10 -105.77
CA GLY A 1158 5.06 -19.26 -106.01
C GLY A 1158 5.09 -18.71 -107.45
N VAL A 1159 3.95 -18.71 -108.14
CA VAL A 1159 3.88 -18.54 -109.61
C VAL A 1159 4.12 -17.09 -110.10
N LEU A 1160 4.21 -16.10 -109.20
CA LEU A 1160 4.46 -14.70 -109.56
C LEU A 1160 5.53 -14.06 -108.66
N ASN A 1161 6.75 -13.91 -109.21
CA ASN A 1161 7.64 -12.74 -109.07
C ASN A 1161 9.06 -13.08 -109.59
N ALA A 1162 9.29 -12.81 -110.87
CA ALA A 1162 10.60 -12.95 -111.52
C ALA A 1162 11.43 -11.66 -111.41
N ILE A 1163 11.74 -11.22 -110.19
CA ILE A 1163 12.67 -10.10 -109.93
C ILE A 1163 13.69 -10.53 -108.88
N ASN A 1164 14.89 -10.91 -109.32
CA ASN A 1164 16.02 -11.22 -108.45
C ASN A 1164 16.62 -9.93 -107.89
N PHE A 1165 16.42 -9.65 -106.60
CA PHE A 1165 17.19 -8.64 -105.86
C PHE A 1165 18.43 -9.30 -105.22
N PRO A 1166 19.67 -8.85 -105.55
CA PRO A 1166 20.91 -9.42 -105.01
C PRO A 1166 21.06 -9.34 -103.48
N SER A 1167 20.33 -8.46 -102.80
CA SER A 1167 20.36 -8.28 -101.33
C SER A 1167 19.60 -9.35 -100.53
N SER A 1168 18.88 -10.26 -101.19
CA SER A 1168 18.01 -11.24 -100.53
C SER A 1168 18.71 -12.53 -100.10
N GLU A 1169 19.85 -12.87 -100.68
CA GLU A 1169 20.56 -14.13 -100.42
C GLU A 1169 21.40 -14.07 -99.14
N GLU A 1170 22.10 -12.96 -98.92
CA GLU A 1170 22.83 -12.66 -97.68
C GLU A 1170 21.89 -12.65 -96.47
N SER A 1171 20.70 -12.07 -96.61
CA SER A 1171 19.65 -12.08 -95.58
C SER A 1171 19.16 -13.50 -95.23
N ARG A 1172 19.08 -14.41 -96.21
CA ARG A 1172 18.74 -15.83 -95.99
C ARG A 1172 19.88 -16.63 -95.36
N ALA A 1173 21.12 -16.37 -95.78
CA ALA A 1173 22.31 -16.97 -95.18
C ALA A 1173 22.45 -16.55 -93.70
N LYS A 1174 22.24 -15.26 -93.41
CA LYS A 1174 22.19 -14.72 -92.05
C LYS A 1174 21.06 -15.38 -91.23
N ALA A 1175 19.84 -15.46 -91.76
CA ALA A 1175 18.73 -16.12 -91.05
C ALA A 1175 19.00 -17.61 -90.76
N ARG A 1176 19.70 -18.34 -91.64
CA ARG A 1176 20.16 -19.71 -91.38
C ARG A 1176 21.21 -19.76 -90.27
N LYS A 1177 22.24 -18.93 -90.35
CA LYS A 1177 23.27 -18.81 -89.30
C LYS A 1177 22.69 -18.40 -87.94
N ASP A 1178 21.67 -17.54 -87.93
CA ASP A 1178 20.95 -17.11 -86.73
C ASP A 1178 20.06 -18.24 -86.14
N THR A 1179 19.53 -19.13 -86.97
CA THR A 1179 18.75 -20.31 -86.51
C THR A 1179 19.66 -21.45 -86.05
N GLU A 1180 20.80 -21.65 -86.72
CA GLU A 1180 21.86 -22.57 -86.31
C GLU A 1180 22.51 -22.14 -84.99
N GLY A 1181 22.81 -20.84 -84.83
CA GLY A 1181 23.26 -20.26 -83.56
C GLY A 1181 22.26 -20.45 -82.42
N LYS A 1182 20.95 -20.34 -82.70
CA LYS A 1182 19.89 -20.63 -81.71
C LYS A 1182 19.75 -22.12 -81.38
N ILE A 1183 20.09 -23.02 -82.30
CA ILE A 1183 20.15 -24.46 -82.03
C ILE A 1183 21.33 -24.75 -81.10
N LEU A 1184 22.54 -24.27 -81.41
CA LEU A 1184 23.73 -24.46 -80.58
C LEU A 1184 23.58 -23.85 -79.18
N GLN A 1185 22.99 -22.64 -79.09
CA GLN A 1185 22.65 -22.03 -77.79
C GLN A 1185 21.63 -22.86 -77.02
N GLY A 1186 20.56 -23.34 -77.67
CA GLY A 1186 19.54 -24.16 -77.02
C GLY A 1186 20.03 -25.55 -76.60
N GLU A 1187 20.91 -26.19 -77.38
CA GLU A 1187 21.57 -27.45 -77.01
C GLU A 1187 22.51 -27.24 -75.80
N SER A 1188 23.30 -26.16 -75.80
CA SER A 1188 24.14 -25.79 -74.65
C SER A 1188 23.32 -25.45 -73.39
N GLU A 1189 22.17 -24.79 -73.51
CA GLU A 1189 21.27 -24.53 -72.38
C GLU A 1189 20.61 -25.81 -71.84
N VAL A 1190 20.26 -26.76 -72.72
CA VAL A 1190 19.74 -28.07 -72.34
C VAL A 1190 20.79 -28.87 -71.55
N ASP A 1191 22.04 -28.89 -72.00
CA ASP A 1191 23.13 -29.54 -71.26
C ASP A 1191 23.39 -28.84 -69.91
N ARG A 1192 23.43 -27.50 -69.88
CA ARG A 1192 23.60 -26.73 -68.63
C ARG A 1192 22.52 -27.06 -67.61
N LEU A 1193 21.25 -27.08 -68.03
CA LEU A 1193 20.12 -27.46 -67.17
C LEU A 1193 20.14 -28.95 -66.80
N GLY A 1194 20.65 -29.82 -67.67
CA GLY A 1194 20.84 -31.24 -67.39
C GLY A 1194 21.89 -31.49 -66.28
N ARG A 1195 22.97 -30.70 -66.23
CA ARG A 1195 23.96 -30.73 -65.14
C ARG A 1195 23.36 -30.18 -63.85
N GLU A 1196 22.64 -29.05 -63.94
CA GLU A 1196 21.92 -28.43 -62.83
C GLU A 1196 20.85 -29.37 -62.23
N LEU A 1197 20.18 -30.17 -63.06
CA LEU A 1197 19.23 -31.21 -62.63
C LEU A 1197 19.91 -32.31 -61.81
N ARG A 1198 21.08 -32.80 -62.25
CA ARG A 1198 21.84 -33.84 -61.52
C ARG A 1198 22.29 -33.34 -60.16
N TYR A 1199 22.92 -32.17 -60.12
CA TYR A 1199 23.30 -31.49 -58.88
C TYR A 1199 22.09 -31.31 -57.94
N THR A 1200 20.99 -30.78 -58.45
CA THR A 1200 19.77 -30.54 -57.65
C THR A 1200 19.18 -31.86 -57.12
N GLN A 1201 19.19 -32.93 -57.90
CA GLN A 1201 18.74 -34.26 -57.46
C GLN A 1201 19.59 -34.77 -56.29
N GLU A 1202 20.92 -34.77 -56.42
CA GLU A 1202 21.84 -35.29 -55.40
C GLU A 1202 21.74 -34.48 -54.09
N VAL A 1203 21.66 -33.16 -54.17
CA VAL A 1203 21.45 -32.28 -52.99
C VAL A 1203 20.08 -32.53 -52.35
N VAL A 1204 18.99 -32.53 -53.11
CA VAL A 1204 17.64 -32.68 -52.55
C VAL A 1204 17.42 -34.06 -51.93
N VAL A 1205 18.01 -35.13 -52.50
CA VAL A 1205 17.92 -36.48 -51.92
C VAL A 1205 18.74 -36.61 -50.63
N SER A 1206 19.97 -36.08 -50.59
CA SER A 1206 20.81 -36.10 -49.39
C SER A 1206 20.22 -35.24 -48.26
N GLU A 1207 19.67 -34.07 -48.57
CA GLU A 1207 18.97 -33.22 -47.60
C GLU A 1207 17.67 -33.86 -47.08
N LEU A 1208 16.93 -34.60 -47.92
CA LEU A 1208 15.75 -35.34 -47.47
C LEU A 1208 16.11 -36.45 -46.46
N ALA A 1209 17.24 -37.13 -46.65
CA ALA A 1209 17.77 -38.12 -45.70
C ALA A 1209 18.19 -37.45 -44.37
N GLY A 1210 18.84 -36.29 -44.43
CA GLY A 1210 19.14 -35.49 -43.24
C GLY A 1210 17.88 -35.03 -42.50
N TRP A 1211 16.90 -34.48 -43.23
CA TRP A 1211 15.63 -34.01 -42.67
C TRP A 1211 14.80 -35.14 -42.05
N THR A 1212 14.76 -36.34 -42.67
CA THR A 1212 14.02 -37.49 -42.09
C THR A 1212 14.60 -37.95 -40.77
N THR A 1213 15.92 -37.93 -40.62
CA THR A 1213 16.64 -38.25 -39.37
C THR A 1213 16.39 -37.18 -38.31
N TRP A 1214 16.68 -35.92 -38.63
CA TRP A 1214 16.48 -34.78 -37.73
C TRP A 1214 15.03 -34.67 -37.22
N ARG A 1215 14.04 -34.87 -38.10
CA ARG A 1215 12.62 -34.87 -37.73
C ARG A 1215 12.31 -35.84 -36.57
N GLU A 1216 12.89 -37.03 -36.59
CA GLU A 1216 12.60 -38.06 -35.59
C GLU A 1216 13.22 -37.70 -34.23
N GLU A 1217 14.46 -37.21 -34.23
CA GLU A 1217 15.15 -36.73 -33.03
C GLU A 1217 14.43 -35.52 -32.43
N TRP A 1218 14.21 -34.48 -33.25
CA TRP A 1218 13.49 -33.26 -32.88
C TRP A 1218 12.09 -33.57 -32.33
N GLY A 1219 11.33 -34.45 -32.99
CA GLY A 1219 9.99 -34.82 -32.55
C GLY A 1219 9.98 -35.52 -31.17
N LYS A 1220 10.97 -36.39 -30.91
CA LYS A 1220 11.13 -37.04 -29.59
C LYS A 1220 11.51 -36.04 -28.51
N GLU A 1221 12.40 -35.09 -28.80
CA GLU A 1221 12.83 -34.06 -27.84
C GLU A 1221 11.72 -33.05 -27.53
N GLU A 1222 11.01 -32.59 -28.55
CA GLU A 1222 9.90 -31.63 -28.42
C GLU A 1222 8.76 -32.20 -27.56
N VAL A 1223 8.40 -33.48 -27.75
CA VAL A 1223 7.42 -34.18 -26.90
C VAL A 1223 7.93 -34.37 -25.47
N LYS A 1224 9.21 -34.73 -25.27
CA LYS A 1224 9.82 -34.80 -23.92
C LYS A 1224 9.81 -33.44 -23.23
N ARG A 1225 10.05 -32.35 -23.95
CA ARG A 1225 10.03 -30.98 -23.43
C ARG A 1225 8.63 -30.56 -23.01
N LEU A 1226 7.62 -30.81 -23.84
CA LEU A 1226 6.21 -30.61 -23.50
C LEU A 1226 5.84 -31.40 -22.22
N ALA A 1227 6.16 -32.69 -22.17
CA ALA A 1227 5.85 -33.55 -21.02
C ALA A 1227 6.51 -33.05 -19.72
N ARG A 1228 7.81 -32.70 -19.75
CA ARG A 1228 8.52 -32.14 -18.59
C ARG A 1228 7.89 -30.82 -18.12
N GLY A 1229 7.62 -29.89 -19.04
CA GLY A 1229 7.00 -28.61 -18.73
C GLY A 1229 5.60 -28.77 -18.11
N MET A 1230 4.77 -29.63 -18.69
CA MET A 1230 3.45 -29.95 -18.14
C MET A 1230 3.54 -30.56 -16.74
N VAL A 1231 4.42 -31.56 -16.52
CA VAL A 1231 4.57 -32.20 -15.19
C VAL A 1231 5.01 -31.20 -14.12
N VAL A 1232 5.90 -30.25 -14.43
CA VAL A 1232 6.28 -29.19 -13.47
C VAL A 1232 5.08 -28.28 -13.16
N ARG A 1233 4.35 -27.81 -14.17
CA ARG A 1233 3.20 -26.90 -13.98
C ARG A 1233 2.03 -27.57 -13.25
N GLU A 1234 1.68 -28.82 -13.59
CA GLU A 1234 0.61 -29.55 -12.91
C GLU A 1234 0.98 -29.91 -11.45
N ARG A 1235 2.27 -30.17 -11.15
CA ARG A 1235 2.73 -30.36 -9.75
C ARG A 1235 2.61 -29.09 -8.93
N GLU A 1236 2.96 -27.93 -9.47
CA GLU A 1236 2.78 -26.66 -8.74
C GLU A 1236 1.31 -26.27 -8.60
N ARG A 1237 0.47 -26.57 -9.61
CA ARG A 1237 -0.99 -26.45 -9.48
C ARG A 1237 -1.54 -27.35 -8.37
N LEU A 1238 -1.12 -28.61 -8.30
CA LEU A 1238 -1.50 -29.55 -7.24
C LEU A 1238 -1.11 -29.03 -5.86
N LYS A 1239 0.14 -28.58 -5.65
CA LYS A 1239 0.56 -27.95 -4.39
C LYS A 1239 -0.27 -26.72 -4.04
N GLY A 1240 -0.58 -25.89 -5.04
CA GLY A 1240 -1.47 -24.74 -4.85
C GLY A 1240 -2.88 -25.16 -4.39
N MET A 1241 -3.42 -26.25 -4.94
CA MET A 1241 -4.69 -26.84 -4.50
C MET A 1241 -4.59 -27.40 -3.08
N GLU A 1242 -3.48 -28.05 -2.72
CA GLU A 1242 -3.21 -28.56 -1.37
C GLU A 1242 -3.06 -27.43 -0.33
N ARG A 1243 -2.48 -26.28 -0.70
CA ARG A 1243 -2.47 -25.05 0.12
C ARG A 1243 -3.88 -24.49 0.30
N ALA A 1244 -4.60 -24.28 -0.80
CA ALA A 1244 -5.98 -23.78 -0.78
C ALA A 1244 -6.91 -24.67 0.07
N PHE A 1245 -6.81 -26.00 -0.06
CA PHE A 1245 -7.59 -26.95 0.72
C PHE A 1245 -7.21 -27.01 2.20
N ARG A 1246 -5.94 -26.77 2.55
CA ARG A 1246 -5.50 -26.62 3.96
C ARG A 1246 -6.08 -25.36 4.60
N ALA A 1247 -6.04 -24.22 3.90
CA ALA A 1247 -6.63 -22.96 4.40
C ALA A 1247 -8.13 -23.11 4.75
N LEU A 1248 -8.86 -23.94 4.01
CA LEU A 1248 -10.27 -24.27 4.23
C LEU A 1248 -10.52 -25.29 5.36
N ARG A 1249 -9.48 -25.96 5.87
CA ARG A 1249 -9.57 -26.84 7.05
C ARG A 1249 -9.20 -26.14 8.35
N GLU A 1250 -8.45 -25.04 8.28
CA GLU A 1250 -7.94 -24.31 9.45
C GLU A 1250 -8.72 -23.02 9.78
N GLY A 1251 -9.57 -22.55 8.86
CA GLY A 1251 -10.45 -21.38 9.05
C GLY A 1251 -11.92 -21.70 8.81
#